data_AF-A0A943BC13-F1
#
_entry.id   AF-A0A943BC13-F1
#
_cell.length_a   1.000
_cell.length_b   1.000
_cell.length_c   1.000
_cell.angle_alpha   90.00
_cell.angle_beta   90.00
_cell.angle_gamma   90.00
#
_symmetry.space_group_name_H-M   'P 1'
#
loop_
_entity.id
_entity.type
_entity.pdbx_description
1 polymer ?
#
loop_
_entity_poly.entity_id
_entity_poly.type
_entity_poly.pdbx_seq_one_letter_code
_entity_poly.pdbx_strand_id
1 'polypeptide(L)'
;MKKYSKKVLAASSVITVLANNITIANASELITSNDEFNKSVLLENHQSTGKKIYVKQIHDGVENGSESNPYKSFSTAYEQAKDGDTIVLNGNVTILGQGSDGAAPFICKKNITIEGMEGTDATLNSRTSFQLEADVVLKNFAWSFPGVSVDNRGIFLNGHKLVMNNVSVESSTEKSWPTVYGSSSESINSNDSELVVDNTTGKNTIFENIYAGSYTGNYTGNVTLKLNSGVKILEDIYANGVNGGVNGNINISIENIVANSFKKASNLGQANLTLNNYNGMAGTTILGFKDITLNNSSIKINDESNFDEVNGSLSLLGDSKLDISAKTNTLDIKGNLLGENSSKIIFSESGSINVEGALNGTLELRTEGKDAQTSGMILVDHKYISASNNSTGQVMFKPYWNQTMYELKCENVDNKKQWITRVTDKPKLDKVEIEGENRIDLSNYREEVYNLVFKDINDNLLEYTPIFDYKILGVDGQEVSEDDMYFEVLEMQNEMIIEIYNPNLPVGDYKIILTDTLTGKEFIHVIKLYNNEESVVTFDFNGGHQKDNVDINKAYFSVGKDTLINKIDDPIRNGYTFEGWYTDTNFTTEWDFENDSVKEDDITLYAKWTKNSYDVVFNSQGGSEVKGQSAKFDEKIKKPQEPTKA
;
A
#
# COMPACT_ATOMS: atom_id res chain seq x y z
N MET A 1 -40.19 -37.12 15.29
CA MET A 1 -39.29 -38.26 15.05
C MET A 1 -39.08 -38.43 13.55
N LYS A 2 -37.81 -38.60 13.12
CA LYS A 2 -37.29 -38.90 11.76
C LYS A 2 -37.10 -37.75 10.75
N LYS A 3 -36.06 -36.92 10.97
CA LYS A 3 -35.03 -36.54 9.95
C LYS A 3 -34.03 -35.50 10.51
N TYR A 4 -33.43 -35.77 11.67
CA TYR A 4 -32.30 -34.98 12.18
C TYR A 4 -31.31 -35.93 12.87
N SER A 5 -30.43 -36.54 12.07
CA SER A 5 -29.24 -37.23 12.58
C SER A 5 -28.25 -37.46 11.43
N LYS A 6 -27.38 -36.47 11.23
CA LYS A 6 -26.03 -36.57 10.62
C LYS A 6 -25.56 -35.17 10.21
N LYS A 7 -25.08 -34.41 11.19
CA LYS A 7 -24.12 -33.30 11.06
C LYS A 7 -23.76 -32.85 12.48
N VAL A 8 -23.26 -33.81 13.26
CA VAL A 8 -22.58 -33.61 14.53
C VAL A 8 -21.28 -34.38 14.34
N LEU A 9 -20.13 -33.74 14.60
CA LEU A 9 -18.74 -34.14 14.31
C LEU A 9 -18.19 -33.62 12.97
N ALA A 10 -17.73 -32.37 12.97
CA ALA A 10 -16.51 -31.89 12.29
C ALA A 10 -16.39 -30.37 12.45
N ALA A 11 -15.95 -29.88 13.61
CA ALA A 11 -15.63 -28.45 13.78
C ALA A 11 -14.41 -28.18 14.69
N SER A 12 -13.66 -29.21 15.11
CA SER A 12 -12.47 -29.02 15.98
C SER A 12 -11.22 -29.73 15.46
N SER A 13 -11.14 -29.99 14.16
CA SER A 13 -9.98 -30.68 13.56
C SER A 13 -9.80 -30.33 12.08
N VAL A 14 -9.69 -29.03 11.77
CA VAL A 14 -9.22 -28.57 10.45
C VAL A 14 -7.99 -27.68 10.62
N ILE A 15 -6.98 -28.21 11.29
CA ILE A 15 -5.58 -27.91 10.97
C ILE A 15 -4.92 -29.30 11.04
N THR A 16 -4.33 -29.73 9.93
CA THR A 16 -3.76 -31.07 9.66
C THR A 16 -4.71 -32.01 8.89
N VAL A 17 -4.23 -32.42 7.71
CA VAL A 17 -4.76 -33.39 6.73
C VAL A 17 -5.81 -32.86 5.74
N LEU A 18 -5.35 -32.43 4.55
CA LEU A 18 -5.51 -33.18 3.29
C LEU A 18 -4.93 -32.38 2.11
N ALA A 19 -3.67 -32.68 1.79
CA ALA A 19 -3.20 -32.62 0.41
C ALA A 19 -3.96 -33.69 -0.40
N ASN A 20 -4.35 -33.32 -1.62
CA ASN A 20 -4.94 -34.13 -2.69
C ASN A 20 -6.48 -34.16 -2.78
N ASN A 21 -6.96 -33.33 -3.72
CA ASN A 21 -8.19 -33.46 -4.51
C ASN A 21 -9.54 -33.11 -3.85
N ILE A 22 -9.74 -31.83 -3.52
CA ILE A 22 -11.04 -31.14 -3.58
C ILE A 22 -10.79 -29.73 -4.12
N THR A 23 -11.68 -29.25 -5.00
CA THR A 23 -11.71 -27.90 -5.60
C THR A 23 -11.31 -26.80 -4.61
N ILE A 24 -10.37 -25.96 -5.03
CA ILE A 24 -9.77 -24.85 -4.28
C ILE A 24 -10.87 -23.88 -3.87
N ALA A 25 -11.33 -23.96 -2.62
CA ALA A 25 -11.95 -22.83 -1.95
C ALA A 25 -10.81 -22.06 -1.28
N ASN A 26 -10.72 -20.74 -1.49
CA ASN A 26 -9.71 -19.90 -0.86
C ASN A 26 -9.95 -19.87 0.67
N ALA A 27 -8.90 -19.70 1.49
CA ALA A 27 -9.05 -19.70 2.95
C ALA A 27 -9.98 -18.57 3.42
N SER A 28 -9.96 -17.41 2.73
CA SER A 28 -10.88 -16.30 2.95
C SER A 28 -12.36 -16.69 2.75
N GLU A 29 -12.71 -17.42 1.68
CA GLU A 29 -14.09 -17.87 1.42
C GLU A 29 -14.60 -18.84 2.51
N LEU A 30 -13.72 -19.70 3.01
CA LEU A 30 -14.02 -20.60 4.13
C LEU A 30 -14.27 -19.83 5.42
N ILE A 31 -13.49 -18.78 5.72
CA ILE A 31 -13.69 -17.95 6.91
C ILE A 31 -14.98 -17.12 6.78
N THR A 32 -15.19 -16.43 5.66
CA THR A 32 -16.37 -15.58 5.43
C THR A 32 -17.67 -16.38 5.45
N SER A 33 -17.71 -17.56 4.83
CA SER A 33 -18.90 -18.43 4.86
C SER A 33 -19.21 -18.94 6.27
N ASN A 34 -18.19 -19.17 7.09
CA ASN A 34 -18.36 -19.54 8.48
C ASN A 34 -18.90 -18.36 9.31
N ASP A 35 -18.45 -17.13 9.04
CA ASP A 35 -18.95 -15.92 9.72
C ASP A 35 -20.39 -15.58 9.33
N GLU A 36 -20.78 -15.65 8.05
CA GLU A 36 -22.17 -15.46 7.62
C GLU A 36 -23.12 -16.55 8.17
N PHE A 37 -22.65 -17.80 8.18
CA PHE A 37 -23.37 -18.90 8.82
C PHE A 37 -23.50 -18.66 10.33
N ASN A 38 -22.45 -18.18 11.00
CA ASN A 38 -22.51 -17.81 12.41
C ASN A 38 -23.47 -16.64 12.63
N LYS A 39 -23.49 -15.61 11.77
CA LYS A 39 -24.38 -14.43 11.89
C LYS A 39 -25.85 -14.83 11.77
N SER A 40 -26.19 -15.69 10.80
CA SER A 40 -27.55 -16.22 10.63
C SER A 40 -27.98 -17.15 11.79
N VAL A 41 -27.07 -18.00 12.27
CA VAL A 41 -27.33 -18.90 13.42
C VAL A 41 -27.42 -18.13 14.76
N LEU A 42 -26.66 -17.04 14.94
CA LEU A 42 -26.69 -16.19 16.14
C LEU A 42 -28.03 -15.44 16.30
N LEU A 43 -28.66 -15.05 15.18
CA LEU A 43 -29.97 -14.42 15.16
C LEU A 43 -31.11 -15.43 15.36
N GLU A 44 -30.98 -16.66 14.87
CA GLU A 44 -32.04 -17.67 14.93
C GLU A 44 -32.06 -18.51 16.23
N ASN A 45 -30.92 -18.74 16.91
CA ASN A 45 -30.86 -19.67 18.07
C ASN A 45 -31.04 -19.06 19.47
N HIS A 46 -31.20 -17.74 19.60
CA HIS A 46 -31.47 -17.10 20.91
C HIS A 46 -32.83 -16.37 20.93
N GLN A 47 -33.87 -17.01 20.38
CA GLN A 47 -35.23 -16.70 20.78
C GLN A 47 -35.48 -17.29 22.18
N SER A 48 -35.82 -16.42 23.13
CA SER A 48 -36.25 -16.84 24.45
C SER A 48 -37.47 -17.77 24.31
N THR A 49 -37.30 -19.02 24.75
CA THR A 49 -38.40 -20.00 24.79
C THR A 49 -39.13 -19.98 26.14
N GLY A 50 -38.62 -19.21 27.11
CA GLY A 50 -39.17 -19.09 28.46
C GLY A 50 -40.16 -17.94 28.60
N LYS A 51 -40.63 -17.71 29.83
CA LYS A 51 -41.58 -16.63 30.13
C LYS A 51 -40.85 -15.28 30.25
N LYS A 52 -41.59 -14.20 29.98
CA LYS A 52 -41.15 -12.82 30.29
C LYS A 52 -41.48 -12.49 31.75
N ILE A 53 -40.51 -11.93 32.47
CA ILE A 53 -40.61 -11.47 33.85
C ILE A 53 -40.25 -9.98 33.87
N TYR A 54 -41.19 -9.12 34.25
CA TYR A 54 -41.01 -7.67 34.18
C TYR A 54 -40.50 -7.13 35.51
N VAL A 55 -39.56 -6.18 35.45
CA VAL A 55 -38.98 -5.49 36.61
C VAL A 55 -39.03 -3.98 36.42
N LYS A 56 -39.44 -3.25 37.46
CA LYS A 56 -39.51 -1.78 37.51
C LYS A 56 -39.23 -1.32 38.94
N GLN A 57 -38.18 -0.54 39.18
CA GLN A 57 -37.80 -0.19 40.56
C GLN A 57 -38.86 0.65 41.32
N ILE A 58 -39.64 1.45 40.60
CA ILE A 58 -40.63 2.34 41.20
C ILE A 58 -42.00 1.99 40.63
N HIS A 59 -42.79 1.21 41.38
CA HIS A 59 -44.22 1.01 41.14
C HIS A 59 -44.97 0.65 42.43
N ASP A 60 -46.28 0.91 42.42
CA ASP A 60 -47.20 0.55 43.51
C ASP A 60 -47.91 -0.77 43.23
N GLY A 61 -48.41 -1.44 44.28
CA GLY A 61 -49.28 -2.63 44.15
C GLY A 61 -48.62 -3.99 44.39
N VAL A 62 -49.33 -5.04 43.97
CA VAL A 62 -48.94 -6.46 44.11
C VAL A 62 -47.86 -6.79 43.08
N GLU A 63 -46.86 -7.60 43.46
CA GLU A 63 -45.75 -8.00 42.59
C GLU A 63 -45.94 -9.46 42.14
N ASN A 64 -46.09 -9.70 40.83
CA ASN A 64 -46.15 -11.06 40.29
C ASN A 64 -45.29 -11.27 39.02
N GLY A 65 -44.55 -10.23 38.60
CA GLY A 65 -43.66 -10.28 37.45
C GLY A 65 -44.36 -10.17 36.09
N SER A 66 -45.68 -9.94 36.05
CA SER A 66 -46.37 -9.59 34.80
C SER A 66 -46.10 -8.14 34.41
N GLU A 67 -46.34 -7.78 33.15
CA GLU A 67 -46.14 -6.41 32.65
C GLU A 67 -46.90 -5.35 33.47
N SER A 68 -48.13 -5.66 33.87
CA SER A 68 -48.97 -4.80 34.71
C SER A 68 -48.58 -4.77 36.19
N ASN A 69 -47.80 -5.75 36.67
CA ASN A 69 -47.45 -5.96 38.08
C ASN A 69 -45.99 -6.45 38.17
N PRO A 70 -45.01 -5.63 37.73
CA PRO A 70 -43.60 -6.02 37.70
C PRO A 70 -43.06 -6.30 39.11
N TYR A 71 -41.86 -6.87 39.21
CA TYR A 71 -41.11 -6.91 40.47
C TYR A 71 -40.37 -5.59 40.71
N LYS A 72 -40.19 -5.20 41.98
CA LYS A 72 -39.51 -3.95 42.37
C LYS A 72 -37.99 -4.02 42.35
N SER A 73 -37.42 -5.23 42.31
CA SER A 73 -35.98 -5.41 42.27
C SER A 73 -35.57 -6.45 41.24
N PHE A 74 -34.38 -6.23 40.67
CA PHE A 74 -33.78 -7.21 39.78
C PHE A 74 -33.53 -8.54 40.49
N SER A 75 -33.14 -8.50 41.78
CA SER A 75 -32.89 -9.70 42.57
C SER A 75 -34.13 -10.60 42.66
N THR A 76 -35.30 -10.03 42.96
CA THR A 76 -36.56 -10.78 43.02
C THR A 76 -36.92 -11.35 41.65
N ALA A 77 -36.84 -10.54 40.59
CA ALA A 77 -37.10 -11.02 39.23
C ALA A 77 -36.16 -12.18 38.84
N TYR A 78 -34.87 -12.05 39.16
CA TYR A 78 -33.86 -13.07 38.91
C TYR A 78 -34.07 -14.35 39.73
N GLU A 79 -34.47 -14.25 41.00
CA GLU A 79 -34.82 -15.42 41.83
C GLU A 79 -35.97 -16.22 41.21
N GLN A 80 -36.98 -15.53 40.65
CA GLN A 80 -38.16 -16.13 40.01
C GLN A 80 -37.92 -16.65 38.58
N ALA A 81 -36.85 -16.17 37.93
CA ALA A 81 -36.44 -16.60 36.61
C ALA A 81 -35.88 -18.03 36.62
N LYS A 82 -36.07 -18.75 35.52
CA LYS A 82 -35.47 -20.05 35.23
C LYS A 82 -34.63 -19.96 33.95
N ASP A 83 -33.87 -21.01 33.67
CA ASP A 83 -33.19 -21.15 32.39
C ASP A 83 -34.18 -21.02 31.23
N GLY A 84 -33.80 -20.22 30.23
CA GLY A 84 -34.59 -19.85 29.07
C GLY A 84 -35.50 -18.64 29.25
N ASP A 85 -35.69 -18.12 30.48
CA ASP A 85 -36.58 -16.98 30.73
C ASP A 85 -35.95 -15.63 30.30
N THR A 86 -36.82 -14.63 30.08
CA THR A 86 -36.42 -13.24 29.82
C THR A 86 -36.81 -12.34 31.00
N ILE A 87 -35.85 -11.57 31.51
CA ILE A 87 -36.10 -10.47 32.45
C ILE A 87 -36.21 -9.18 31.65
N VAL A 88 -37.38 -8.53 31.69
CA VAL A 88 -37.69 -7.31 30.94
C VAL A 88 -37.56 -6.08 31.84
N LEU A 89 -36.66 -5.17 31.50
CA LEU A 89 -36.38 -3.93 32.21
C LEU A 89 -37.36 -2.83 31.78
N ASN A 90 -38.25 -2.43 32.67
CA ASN A 90 -39.15 -1.28 32.45
C ASN A 90 -38.56 -0.04 33.13
N GLY A 91 -37.76 0.72 32.36
CA GLY A 91 -37.03 1.89 32.83
C GLY A 91 -35.73 1.57 33.56
N ASN A 92 -35.42 2.34 34.61
CA ASN A 92 -34.18 2.19 35.38
C ASN A 92 -34.27 1.03 36.37
N VAL A 93 -33.31 0.11 36.30
CA VAL A 93 -33.21 -1.05 37.19
C VAL A 93 -31.77 -1.20 37.68
N THR A 94 -31.58 -1.44 38.98
CA THR A 94 -30.23 -1.60 39.57
C THR A 94 -29.92 -3.06 39.87
N ILE A 95 -28.69 -3.48 39.53
CA ILE A 95 -28.05 -4.68 40.07
C ILE A 95 -27.11 -4.25 41.20
N LEU A 96 -27.32 -4.82 42.38
CA LEU A 96 -26.43 -4.67 43.53
C LEU A 96 -25.53 -5.91 43.66
N GLY A 97 -24.37 -5.73 44.28
CA GLY A 97 -23.49 -6.84 44.57
C GLY A 97 -24.03 -7.78 45.63
N GLN A 98 -23.47 -8.99 45.67
CA GLN A 98 -23.78 -9.98 46.69
C GLN A 98 -23.04 -9.64 48.01
N GLY A 99 -23.49 -10.21 49.13
CA GLY A 99 -22.83 -10.04 50.43
C GLY A 99 -23.27 -8.81 51.23
N SER A 100 -22.70 -8.64 52.42
CA SER A 100 -23.13 -7.65 53.42
C SER A 100 -22.71 -6.21 53.10
N ASP A 101 -21.67 -6.03 52.28
CA ASP A 101 -21.17 -4.72 51.83
C ASP A 101 -21.67 -4.35 50.42
N GLY A 102 -22.34 -5.27 49.72
CA GLY A 102 -22.81 -5.09 48.35
C GLY A 102 -21.70 -4.95 47.32
N ALA A 103 -20.45 -5.28 47.68
CA ALA A 103 -19.28 -5.14 46.82
C ALA A 103 -19.03 -6.39 45.96
N ALA A 104 -19.44 -7.58 46.40
CA ALA A 104 -19.17 -8.82 45.69
C ALA A 104 -19.90 -8.87 44.33
N PRO A 105 -19.34 -9.53 43.30
CA PRO A 105 -19.92 -9.56 41.97
C PRO A 105 -21.34 -10.13 41.96
N PHE A 106 -22.16 -9.63 41.04
CA PHE A 106 -23.39 -10.32 40.68
C PHE A 106 -23.03 -11.54 39.82
N ILE A 107 -23.38 -12.73 40.28
CA ILE A 107 -23.11 -13.99 39.59
C ILE A 107 -24.38 -14.50 38.91
N CYS A 108 -24.39 -14.51 37.58
CA CYS A 108 -25.47 -15.04 36.77
C CYS A 108 -25.28 -16.55 36.55
N LYS A 109 -26.12 -17.36 37.18
CA LYS A 109 -26.05 -18.84 37.19
C LYS A 109 -27.13 -19.49 36.32
N LYS A 110 -27.86 -18.69 35.55
CA LYS A 110 -29.03 -19.13 34.77
C LYS A 110 -28.87 -18.68 33.34
N ASN A 111 -29.25 -19.55 32.39
CA ASN A 111 -29.25 -19.20 30.98
C ASN A 111 -30.41 -18.24 30.70
N ILE A 112 -30.20 -16.93 30.73
CA ILE A 112 -31.30 -15.95 30.66
C ILE A 112 -31.06 -14.87 29.62
N THR A 113 -32.16 -14.26 29.17
CA THR A 113 -32.12 -12.99 28.43
C THR A 113 -32.48 -11.83 29.38
N ILE A 114 -31.74 -10.73 29.32
CA ILE A 114 -32.11 -9.45 29.92
C ILE A 114 -32.43 -8.49 28.77
N GLU A 115 -33.63 -7.95 28.75
CA GLU A 115 -34.15 -7.16 27.63
C GLU A 115 -34.73 -5.83 28.11
N GLY A 116 -34.40 -4.73 27.46
CA GLY A 116 -35.08 -3.45 27.69
C GLY A 116 -36.49 -3.46 27.11
N MET A 117 -37.46 -2.90 27.86
CA MET A 117 -38.84 -2.80 27.40
C MET A 117 -38.93 -1.88 26.18
N GLU A 118 -39.59 -2.37 25.13
CA GLU A 118 -39.82 -1.59 23.91
C GLU A 118 -40.55 -0.28 24.21
N GLY A 119 -40.12 0.80 23.55
CA GLY A 119 -40.68 2.14 23.76
C GLY A 119 -40.24 2.83 25.06
N THR A 120 -39.25 2.29 25.77
CA THR A 120 -38.69 2.88 27.00
C THR A 120 -37.18 3.11 26.89
N ASP A 121 -36.67 4.08 27.65
CA ASP A 121 -35.23 4.29 27.86
C ASP A 121 -34.71 3.35 28.97
N ALA A 122 -34.85 2.05 28.75
CA ALA A 122 -34.45 1.04 29.74
C ALA A 122 -32.95 1.14 30.05
N THR A 123 -32.62 1.21 31.34
CA THR A 123 -31.22 1.28 31.80
C THR A 123 -30.98 0.25 32.90
N LEU A 124 -29.95 -0.56 32.71
CA LEU A 124 -29.42 -1.45 33.74
C LEU A 124 -28.25 -0.76 34.44
N ASN A 125 -28.40 -0.45 35.72
CA ASN A 125 -27.38 0.18 36.53
C ASN A 125 -26.66 -0.89 37.37
N SER A 126 -25.47 -1.33 36.94
CA SER A 126 -24.63 -2.23 37.73
C SER A 126 -23.85 -1.45 38.79
N ARG A 127 -23.99 -1.83 40.06
CA ARG A 127 -23.20 -1.28 41.18
C ARG A 127 -22.02 -2.18 41.60
N THR A 128 -21.77 -3.23 40.82
CA THR A 128 -20.71 -4.22 41.04
C THR A 128 -20.33 -4.87 39.71
N SER A 129 -19.34 -5.76 39.75
CA SER A 129 -18.90 -6.59 38.64
C SER A 129 -20.00 -7.60 38.25
N PHE A 130 -20.02 -7.98 36.98
CA PHE A 130 -20.96 -8.94 36.42
C PHE A 130 -20.21 -10.21 36.01
N GLN A 131 -20.55 -11.35 36.62
CA GLN A 131 -19.88 -12.62 36.41
C GLN A 131 -20.83 -13.66 35.85
N LEU A 132 -20.37 -14.41 34.84
CA LEU A 132 -21.12 -15.51 34.25
C LEU A 132 -20.75 -16.84 34.93
N GLU A 133 -21.77 -17.65 35.19
CA GLU A 133 -21.72 -19.11 35.43
C GLU A 133 -22.76 -19.83 34.53
N ALA A 134 -23.29 -19.12 33.54
CA ALA A 134 -24.22 -19.57 32.51
C ALA A 134 -24.17 -18.59 31.33
N ASP A 135 -24.73 -18.97 30.19
CA ASP A 135 -24.77 -18.10 29.01
C ASP A 135 -25.82 -16.99 29.19
N VAL A 136 -25.48 -15.76 28.81
CA VAL A 136 -26.33 -14.58 29.02
C VAL A 136 -26.51 -13.81 27.72
N VAL A 137 -27.74 -13.38 27.46
CA VAL A 137 -28.07 -12.50 26.33
C VAL A 137 -28.62 -11.18 26.85
N LEU A 138 -28.05 -10.06 26.41
CA LEU A 138 -28.45 -8.70 26.74
C LEU A 138 -29.02 -8.02 25.49
N LYS A 139 -30.20 -7.40 25.58
CA LYS A 139 -30.90 -6.80 24.41
C LYS A 139 -31.52 -5.44 24.71
N ASN A 140 -31.31 -4.45 23.84
CA ASN A 140 -32.12 -3.22 23.76
C ASN A 140 -32.17 -2.36 25.04
N PHE A 141 -31.05 -2.17 25.74
CA PHE A 141 -31.00 -1.27 26.91
C PHE A 141 -29.64 -0.58 27.04
N ALA A 142 -29.58 0.49 27.83
CA ALA A 142 -28.31 1.13 28.23
C ALA A 142 -27.73 0.46 29.48
N TRP A 143 -26.49 0.00 29.43
CA TRP A 143 -25.80 -0.59 30.57
C TRP A 143 -24.82 0.41 31.19
N SER A 144 -24.99 0.73 32.47
CA SER A 144 -24.14 1.69 33.17
C SER A 144 -23.49 1.10 34.41
N PHE A 145 -22.37 1.68 34.82
CA PHE A 145 -21.63 1.31 36.04
C PHE A 145 -21.43 2.50 37.01
N PRO A 146 -22.50 3.11 37.54
CA PRO A 146 -22.40 4.38 38.26
C PRO A 146 -21.79 4.23 39.65
N GLY A 147 -20.75 5.01 39.96
CA GLY A 147 -20.17 5.09 41.30
C GLY A 147 -19.44 3.83 41.75
N VAL A 148 -18.98 3.01 40.79
CA VAL A 148 -18.27 1.75 41.05
C VAL A 148 -16.76 1.98 40.90
N SER A 149 -15.96 1.44 41.82
CA SER A 149 -14.49 1.50 41.73
C SER A 149 -13.98 0.71 40.51
N VAL A 150 -12.76 1.01 40.07
CA VAL A 150 -12.13 0.35 38.91
C VAL A 150 -12.02 -1.17 39.08
N ASP A 151 -11.83 -1.65 40.32
CA ASP A 151 -11.70 -3.08 40.63
C ASP A 151 -13.06 -3.81 40.62
N ASN A 152 -14.17 -3.07 40.74
CA ASN A 152 -15.50 -3.63 40.91
C ASN A 152 -16.40 -3.44 39.68
N ARG A 153 -15.83 -3.10 38.53
CA ARG A 153 -16.56 -2.91 37.25
C ARG A 153 -16.15 -3.93 36.17
N GLY A 154 -15.73 -5.11 36.60
CA GLY A 154 -15.34 -6.20 35.72
C GLY A 154 -16.54 -6.93 35.13
N ILE A 155 -16.42 -7.36 33.87
CA ILE A 155 -17.32 -8.33 33.25
C ILE A 155 -16.52 -9.62 33.05
N PHE A 156 -16.92 -10.70 33.71
CA PHE A 156 -16.16 -11.96 33.75
C PHE A 156 -16.91 -13.07 33.03
N LEU A 157 -16.35 -13.57 31.91
CA LEU A 157 -16.99 -14.56 31.05
C LEU A 157 -16.92 -15.99 31.60
N ASN A 158 -15.83 -16.37 32.27
CA ASN A 158 -15.69 -17.61 33.04
C ASN A 158 -16.04 -18.91 32.31
N GLY A 159 -15.73 -19.02 31.01
CA GLY A 159 -16.03 -20.19 30.19
C GLY A 159 -17.49 -20.26 29.71
N HIS A 160 -18.14 -19.09 29.60
CA HIS A 160 -19.51 -18.92 29.13
C HIS A 160 -19.61 -17.86 28.04
N LYS A 161 -20.78 -17.81 27.40
CA LYS A 161 -21.10 -16.87 26.34
C LYS A 161 -21.88 -15.66 26.84
N LEU A 162 -21.40 -14.47 26.51
CA LEU A 162 -22.14 -13.21 26.64
C LEU A 162 -22.49 -12.66 25.26
N VAL A 163 -23.78 -12.48 24.97
CA VAL A 163 -24.26 -11.84 23.75
C VAL A 163 -24.86 -10.48 24.09
N MET A 164 -24.42 -9.43 23.42
CA MET A 164 -24.92 -8.06 23.57
C MET A 164 -25.48 -7.57 22.24
N ASN A 165 -26.81 -7.49 22.14
CA ASN A 165 -27.49 -7.02 20.94
C ASN A 165 -28.13 -5.66 21.22
N ASN A 166 -27.67 -4.62 20.53
CA ASN A 166 -28.24 -3.28 20.66
C ASN A 166 -28.18 -2.78 22.13
N VAL A 167 -27.04 -2.98 22.79
CA VAL A 167 -26.77 -2.57 24.18
C VAL A 167 -25.69 -1.50 24.18
N SER A 168 -26.04 -0.25 24.47
CA SER A 168 -25.04 0.80 24.72
C SER A 168 -24.43 0.60 26.10
N VAL A 169 -23.15 0.95 26.25
CA VAL A 169 -22.55 1.10 27.58
C VAL A 169 -22.39 2.59 27.81
N GLU A 170 -22.94 3.09 28.91
CA GLU A 170 -23.01 4.51 29.21
C GLU A 170 -22.35 4.80 30.56
N SER A 171 -21.64 5.92 30.63
CA SER A 171 -20.97 6.37 31.85
C SER A 171 -21.40 7.80 32.18
N SER A 172 -21.84 8.03 33.42
CA SER A 172 -22.23 9.36 33.91
C SER A 172 -21.04 10.22 34.36
N THR A 173 -19.83 9.66 34.40
CA THR A 173 -18.56 10.34 34.66
C THR A 173 -17.47 9.78 33.73
N GLU A 174 -16.42 10.54 33.41
CA GLU A 174 -15.41 10.13 32.39
C GLU A 174 -14.60 8.86 32.75
N LYS A 175 -14.76 8.28 33.94
CA LYS A 175 -13.90 7.19 34.45
C LYS A 175 -14.67 5.98 35.00
N SER A 176 -15.79 5.55 34.43
CA SER A 176 -16.53 4.34 34.87
C SER A 176 -16.86 3.34 33.75
N TRP A 177 -15.95 3.13 32.81
CA TRP A 177 -16.11 2.13 31.74
C TRP A 177 -15.72 0.72 32.21
N PRO A 178 -16.51 -0.32 31.91
CA PRO A 178 -16.19 -1.67 32.34
C PRO A 178 -15.00 -2.25 31.58
N THR A 179 -14.28 -3.17 32.25
CA THR A 179 -13.27 -4.02 31.61
C THR A 179 -13.80 -5.43 31.50
N VAL A 180 -13.64 -6.05 30.33
CA VAL A 180 -14.01 -7.46 30.10
C VAL A 180 -12.81 -8.36 30.39
N TYR A 181 -13.05 -9.48 31.05
CA TYR A 181 -12.09 -10.53 31.30
C TYR A 181 -12.64 -11.88 30.83
N GLY A 182 -11.79 -12.67 30.18
CA GLY A 182 -12.08 -14.06 29.83
C GLY A 182 -12.41 -14.91 31.07
N SER A 183 -11.81 -14.60 32.22
CA SER A 183 -12.11 -15.23 33.51
C SER A 183 -11.82 -14.33 34.73
N SER A 184 -12.50 -14.52 35.87
CA SER A 184 -12.28 -13.78 37.13
C SER A 184 -11.10 -14.32 37.96
N SER A 185 -10.81 -15.61 37.87
CA SER A 185 -9.68 -16.25 38.57
C SER A 185 -9.02 -17.31 37.71
N GLU A 186 -7.99 -17.98 38.27
CA GLU A 186 -7.53 -19.28 37.77
C GLU A 186 -8.75 -20.19 37.59
N SER A 187 -9.12 -20.43 36.34
CA SER A 187 -10.20 -21.34 35.97
C SER A 187 -9.60 -22.71 35.75
N ILE A 188 -10.06 -23.69 36.51
CA ILE A 188 -9.73 -25.12 36.30
C ILE A 188 -10.61 -25.70 35.18
N ASN A 189 -11.59 -24.93 34.69
CA ASN A 189 -12.62 -25.36 33.77
C ASN A 189 -12.14 -25.01 32.36
N SER A 190 -11.88 -26.02 31.53
CA SER A 190 -11.36 -25.84 30.16
C SER A 190 -12.42 -25.39 29.15
N ASN A 191 -13.46 -24.69 29.62
CA ASN A 191 -14.55 -24.23 28.76
C ASN A 191 -14.15 -22.93 28.07
N ASP A 192 -14.59 -22.77 26.83
CA ASP A 192 -14.32 -21.58 26.03
C ASP A 192 -15.21 -20.41 26.47
N SER A 193 -14.63 -19.21 26.60
CA SER A 193 -15.38 -17.97 26.80
C SER A 193 -15.71 -17.33 25.45
N GLU A 194 -16.92 -16.80 25.29
CA GLU A 194 -17.30 -16.08 24.05
C GLU A 194 -17.97 -14.75 24.40
N LEU A 195 -17.48 -13.65 23.85
CA LEU A 195 -18.16 -12.35 23.85
C LEU A 195 -18.63 -12.05 22.43
N VAL A 196 -19.92 -11.78 22.26
CA VAL A 196 -20.51 -11.32 21.01
C VAL A 196 -21.14 -9.96 21.24
N VAL A 197 -20.74 -8.95 20.48
CA VAL A 197 -21.33 -7.60 20.56
C VAL A 197 -21.75 -7.16 19.16
N ASP A 198 -23.03 -6.87 19.01
CA ASP A 198 -23.60 -6.27 17.81
C ASP A 198 -24.48 -5.09 18.21
N ASN A 199 -23.99 -3.88 17.96
CA ASN A 199 -24.65 -2.67 18.39
C ASN A 199 -24.93 -1.70 17.22
N THR A 200 -26.22 -1.44 17.04
CA THR A 200 -26.77 -0.56 16.01
C THR A 200 -27.59 0.59 16.62
N THR A 201 -27.52 0.80 17.94
CA THR A 201 -28.32 1.83 18.67
C THR A 201 -27.98 3.27 18.29
N GLY A 202 -26.90 3.52 17.54
CA GLY A 202 -26.32 4.85 17.31
C GLY A 202 -25.49 5.40 18.47
N LYS A 203 -25.52 4.76 19.65
CA LYS A 203 -24.56 4.95 20.75
C LYS A 203 -23.60 3.77 20.80
N ASN A 204 -22.38 3.96 21.30
CA ASN A 204 -21.40 2.87 21.34
C ASN A 204 -21.59 1.94 22.56
N THR A 205 -21.21 0.68 22.39
CA THR A 205 -20.84 -0.23 23.47
C THR A 205 -19.36 0.05 23.76
N ILE A 206 -19.09 0.67 24.91
CA ILE A 206 -17.76 1.15 25.27
C ILE A 206 -17.17 0.26 26.37
N PHE A 207 -15.97 -0.26 26.11
CA PHE A 207 -15.13 -0.93 27.11
C PHE A 207 -13.85 -0.14 27.33
N GLU A 208 -13.33 -0.15 28.56
CA GLU A 208 -12.02 0.42 28.85
C GLU A 208 -10.93 -0.46 28.23
N ASN A 209 -10.90 -1.73 28.66
CA ASN A 209 -10.02 -2.78 28.16
C ASN A 209 -10.81 -4.07 27.91
N ILE A 210 -10.23 -4.96 27.11
CA ILE A 210 -10.67 -6.36 27.03
C ILE A 210 -9.45 -7.26 27.23
N TYR A 211 -9.50 -8.16 28.20
CA TYR A 211 -8.51 -9.21 28.43
C TYR A 211 -9.12 -10.55 28.05
N ALA A 212 -8.55 -11.22 27.06
CA ALA A 212 -8.96 -12.58 26.71
C ALA A 212 -8.48 -13.64 27.72
N GLY A 213 -7.64 -13.29 28.71
CA GLY A 213 -7.30 -14.19 29.82
C GLY A 213 -7.96 -13.82 31.15
N SER A 214 -7.43 -14.36 32.26
CA SER A 214 -7.99 -14.10 33.58
C SER A 214 -7.42 -12.84 34.25
N TYR A 215 -8.15 -12.33 35.25
CA TYR A 215 -7.72 -11.19 36.07
C TYR A 215 -6.56 -11.54 37.04
N THR A 216 -6.58 -12.71 37.70
CA THR A 216 -5.62 -13.04 38.79
C THR A 216 -4.67 -14.21 38.52
N GLY A 217 -4.74 -14.91 37.38
CA GLY A 217 -3.85 -16.05 37.09
C GLY A 217 -4.00 -16.69 35.69
N ASN A 218 -3.54 -17.93 35.53
CA ASN A 218 -3.57 -18.63 34.24
C ASN A 218 -4.99 -19.04 33.84
N TYR A 219 -5.29 -19.04 32.54
CA TYR A 219 -6.57 -19.50 31.98
C TYR A 219 -6.32 -20.55 30.89
N THR A 220 -7.04 -21.67 30.98
CA THR A 220 -6.87 -22.83 30.09
C THR A 220 -8.15 -23.08 29.29
N GLY A 221 -8.56 -22.11 28.47
CA GLY A 221 -9.70 -22.22 27.53
C GLY A 221 -9.46 -21.28 26.35
N ASN A 222 -10.21 -21.44 25.25
CA ASN A 222 -10.16 -20.47 24.16
C ASN A 222 -11.07 -19.30 24.51
N VAL A 223 -10.68 -18.10 24.08
CA VAL A 223 -11.55 -16.94 24.16
C VAL A 223 -11.82 -16.41 22.78
N THR A 224 -13.10 -16.34 22.45
CA THR A 224 -13.57 -15.81 21.18
C THR A 224 -14.23 -14.46 21.41
N LEU A 225 -13.73 -13.43 20.74
CA LEU A 225 -14.27 -12.08 20.81
C LEU A 225 -14.84 -11.73 19.43
N LYS A 226 -16.16 -11.66 19.31
CA LYS A 226 -16.87 -11.26 18.10
C LYS A 226 -17.43 -9.85 18.30
N LEU A 227 -16.70 -8.85 17.83
CA LEU A 227 -17.07 -7.44 17.98
C LEU A 227 -17.48 -6.91 16.60
N ASN A 228 -18.79 -6.75 16.39
CA ASN A 228 -19.35 -6.48 15.06
C ASN A 228 -19.46 -4.97 14.80
N SER A 229 -20.51 -4.32 15.29
CA SER A 229 -20.80 -2.91 15.03
C SER A 229 -20.95 -2.13 16.33
N GLY A 230 -20.60 -0.84 16.29
CA GLY A 230 -20.88 0.11 17.38
C GLY A 230 -20.10 -0.18 18.65
N VAL A 231 -18.92 -0.79 18.56
CA VAL A 231 -18.03 -1.06 19.70
C VAL A 231 -16.87 -0.07 19.70
N LYS A 232 -16.53 0.46 20.88
CA LYS A 232 -15.35 1.30 21.09
C LYS A 232 -14.55 0.75 22.26
N ILE A 233 -13.26 0.53 22.03
CA ILE A 233 -12.28 0.22 23.08
C ILE A 233 -11.47 1.48 23.32
N LEU A 234 -11.39 1.92 24.58
CA LEU A 234 -10.71 3.16 24.93
C LEU A 234 -9.20 2.99 24.99
N GLU A 235 -8.75 1.87 25.54
CA GLU A 235 -7.34 1.53 25.73
C GLU A 235 -7.00 0.34 24.81
N ASP A 236 -6.80 -0.85 25.39
CA ASP A 236 -6.20 -1.98 24.71
C ASP A 236 -7.09 -3.23 24.70
N ILE A 237 -6.93 -4.03 23.64
CA ILE A 237 -7.36 -5.43 23.63
C ILE A 237 -6.13 -6.29 23.90
N TYR A 238 -6.15 -6.98 25.02
CA TYR A 238 -5.12 -7.90 25.46
C TYR A 238 -5.48 -9.33 25.12
N ALA A 239 -4.57 -10.00 24.45
CA ALA A 239 -4.74 -11.39 24.09
C ALA A 239 -4.66 -12.32 25.32
N ASN A 240 -3.97 -11.92 26.38
CA ASN A 240 -3.91 -12.72 27.61
C ASN A 240 -4.45 -11.96 28.82
N GLY A 241 -4.36 -12.59 29.99
CA GLY A 241 -4.82 -12.03 31.25
C GLY A 241 -3.83 -11.03 31.83
N VAL A 242 -4.27 -10.25 32.81
CA VAL A 242 -3.46 -9.22 33.49
C VAL A 242 -2.19 -9.83 34.10
N ASN A 243 -2.33 -10.99 34.76
CA ASN A 243 -1.27 -11.60 35.57
C ASN A 243 -0.95 -13.07 35.21
N GLY A 244 -1.52 -13.62 34.13
CA GLY A 244 -1.37 -15.05 33.82
C GLY A 244 -1.30 -15.40 32.35
N GLY A 245 -0.60 -16.50 32.07
CA GLY A 245 -0.49 -17.11 30.76
C GLY A 245 -1.80 -17.76 30.34
N VAL A 246 -2.16 -17.53 29.08
CA VAL A 246 -3.21 -18.28 28.39
C VAL A 246 -2.53 -19.43 27.64
N ASN A 247 -2.98 -20.66 27.88
CA ASN A 247 -2.59 -21.87 27.13
C ASN A 247 -3.71 -22.29 26.15
N GLY A 248 -4.31 -21.32 25.45
CA GLY A 248 -5.46 -21.46 24.56
C GLY A 248 -5.47 -20.37 23.47
N ASN A 249 -6.16 -20.61 22.36
CA ASN A 249 -6.17 -19.69 21.22
C ASN A 249 -7.11 -18.51 21.48
N ILE A 250 -6.66 -17.30 21.14
CA ILE A 250 -7.52 -16.11 21.07
C ILE A 250 -7.94 -15.93 19.63
N ASN A 251 -9.24 -15.99 19.37
CA ASN A 251 -9.82 -15.71 18.06
C ASN A 251 -10.65 -14.43 18.20
N ILE A 252 -10.07 -13.32 17.74
CA ILE A 252 -10.78 -12.05 17.67
C ILE A 252 -11.36 -11.97 16.25
N SER A 253 -12.66 -11.71 16.12
CA SER A 253 -13.32 -11.40 14.85
C SER A 253 -13.89 -10.01 15.02
N ILE A 254 -13.28 -9.07 14.33
CA ILE A 254 -13.51 -7.65 14.53
C ILE A 254 -14.03 -7.06 13.23
N GLU A 255 -15.31 -6.72 13.17
CA GLU A 255 -15.85 -5.91 12.08
C GLU A 255 -15.67 -4.40 12.39
N ASN A 256 -16.68 -3.57 12.13
CA ASN A 256 -16.67 -2.11 12.26
C ASN A 256 -16.62 -1.63 13.72
N ILE A 257 -15.43 -1.69 14.33
CA ILE A 257 -15.18 -1.17 15.69
C ILE A 257 -14.12 -0.08 15.70
N VAL A 258 -14.11 0.70 16.77
CA VAL A 258 -13.05 1.66 17.07
C VAL A 258 -12.13 1.05 18.14
N ALA A 259 -11.09 0.35 17.70
CA ALA A 259 -10.02 -0.18 18.55
C ALA A 259 -8.73 -0.14 17.75
N ASN A 260 -7.66 0.46 18.28
CA ASN A 260 -6.42 0.68 17.54
C ASN A 260 -5.21 0.00 18.18
N SER A 261 -5.40 -0.76 19.26
CA SER A 261 -4.29 -1.32 20.02
C SER A 261 -4.57 -2.74 20.50
N PHE A 262 -3.73 -3.66 20.04
CA PHE A 262 -3.76 -5.10 20.29
C PHE A 262 -2.43 -5.50 20.89
N LYS A 263 -2.44 -6.07 22.09
CA LYS A 263 -1.23 -6.33 22.85
C LYS A 263 -1.27 -7.66 23.58
N LYS A 264 -0.10 -8.07 24.04
CA LYS A 264 0.06 -9.05 25.11
C LYS A 264 0.31 -8.31 26.43
N ALA A 265 -0.48 -8.59 27.46
CA ALA A 265 -0.30 -8.01 28.81
C ALA A 265 0.79 -8.73 29.60
N SER A 266 0.83 -10.07 29.54
CA SER A 266 1.78 -10.91 30.27
C SER A 266 2.79 -11.58 29.33
N ASN A 267 4.02 -11.80 29.77
CA ASN A 267 5.01 -12.54 28.97
C ASN A 267 4.72 -14.04 28.88
N LEU A 268 3.80 -14.57 29.68
CA LEU A 268 3.44 -15.98 29.72
C LEU A 268 2.35 -16.34 28.69
N GLY A 269 2.38 -17.58 28.20
CA GLY A 269 1.41 -18.11 27.23
C GLY A 269 1.66 -17.70 25.78
N GLN A 270 0.96 -18.34 24.84
CA GLN A 270 0.97 -17.99 23.41
C GLN A 270 -0.40 -17.44 23.02
N ALA A 271 -0.42 -16.45 22.14
CA ALA A 271 -1.63 -15.79 21.68
C ALA A 271 -1.59 -15.59 20.18
N ASN A 272 -2.73 -15.78 19.52
CA ASN A 272 -2.89 -15.54 18.10
C ASN A 272 -3.84 -14.35 17.91
N LEU A 273 -3.63 -13.59 16.83
CA LEU A 273 -4.50 -12.51 16.42
C LEU A 273 -5.12 -12.87 15.08
N THR A 274 -6.44 -12.76 14.99
CA THR A 274 -7.13 -12.74 13.70
C THR A 274 -7.88 -11.42 13.60
N LEU A 275 -7.85 -10.78 12.45
CA LEU A 275 -8.59 -9.57 12.13
C LEU A 275 -9.37 -9.83 10.83
N ASN A 276 -10.70 -9.70 10.87
CA ASN A 276 -11.58 -10.01 9.75
C ASN A 276 -12.35 -8.75 9.32
N ASN A 277 -12.06 -8.19 8.16
CA ASN A 277 -12.65 -6.92 7.68
C ASN A 277 -12.34 -5.70 8.57
N TYR A 278 -11.23 -5.72 9.30
CA TYR A 278 -10.85 -4.62 10.17
C TYR A 278 -10.14 -3.50 9.38
N ASN A 279 -10.53 -2.25 9.64
CA ASN A 279 -9.93 -1.07 9.02
C ASN A 279 -9.19 -0.23 10.08
N GLY A 280 -7.88 -0.45 10.17
CA GLY A 280 -6.94 0.25 11.04
C GLY A 280 -6.08 1.28 10.32
N MET A 281 -6.54 1.84 9.19
CA MET A 281 -5.74 2.78 8.40
C MET A 281 -5.41 4.11 9.13
N ALA A 282 -6.10 4.41 10.23
CA ALA A 282 -5.78 5.56 11.09
C ALA A 282 -4.54 5.33 11.99
N GLY A 283 -4.01 4.11 12.04
CA GLY A 283 -2.93 3.71 12.92
C GLY A 283 -3.33 2.55 13.81
N THR A 284 -2.51 1.52 13.87
CA THR A 284 -2.73 0.34 14.71
C THR A 284 -1.45 -0.06 15.44
N THR A 285 -1.58 -0.48 16.69
CA THR A 285 -0.56 -1.15 17.49
C THR A 285 -0.87 -2.65 17.56
N ILE A 286 0.09 -3.51 17.21
CA ILE A 286 -0.01 -4.98 17.29
C ILE A 286 1.27 -5.50 17.93
N LEU A 287 1.19 -6.02 19.16
CA LEU A 287 2.37 -6.43 19.94
C LEU A 287 2.23 -7.80 20.61
N GLY A 288 3.27 -8.62 20.52
CA GLY A 288 3.46 -9.83 21.33
C GLY A 288 2.65 -11.04 20.87
N PHE A 289 2.23 -11.09 19.60
CA PHE A 289 1.47 -12.20 19.04
C PHE A 289 2.38 -13.27 18.42
N LYS A 290 1.92 -14.52 18.51
CA LYS A 290 2.55 -15.67 17.85
C LYS A 290 2.10 -15.72 16.39
N ASP A 291 0.86 -16.09 16.13
CA ASP A 291 0.31 -16.13 14.79
C ASP A 291 -0.60 -14.90 14.56
N ILE A 292 -0.44 -14.21 13.44
CA ILE A 292 -1.26 -13.05 13.05
C ILE A 292 -1.92 -13.36 11.71
N THR A 293 -3.23 -13.22 11.64
CA THR A 293 -4.03 -13.39 10.43
C THR A 293 -4.81 -12.11 10.16
N LEU A 294 -4.53 -11.49 9.01
CA LEU A 294 -5.31 -10.40 8.45
C LEU A 294 -6.16 -10.99 7.34
N ASN A 295 -7.48 -10.87 7.42
CA ASN A 295 -8.41 -11.35 6.41
C ASN A 295 -9.30 -10.18 5.96
N ASN A 296 -9.21 -9.82 4.68
CA ASN A 296 -9.82 -8.60 4.12
C ASN A 296 -9.62 -7.35 4.99
N SER A 297 -8.48 -7.25 5.70
CA SER A 297 -8.23 -6.20 6.67
C SER A 297 -7.18 -5.21 6.15
N SER A 298 -7.34 -3.94 6.46
CA SER A 298 -6.40 -2.87 6.08
C SER A 298 -5.79 -2.26 7.32
N ILE A 299 -4.48 -2.45 7.51
CA ILE A 299 -3.73 -2.01 8.68
C ILE A 299 -2.70 -0.98 8.25
N LYS A 300 -2.55 0.12 9.00
CA LYS A 300 -1.39 1.01 8.92
C LYS A 300 -0.68 1.07 10.27
N ILE A 301 0.62 0.81 10.25
CA ILE A 301 1.51 1.00 11.39
C ILE A 301 2.15 2.40 11.24
N ASN A 302 1.87 3.30 12.19
CA ASN A 302 2.34 4.69 12.12
C ASN A 302 3.69 4.93 12.81
N ASP A 303 4.13 4.00 13.66
CA ASP A 303 5.38 4.07 14.41
C ASP A 303 6.00 2.67 14.41
N GLU A 304 7.30 2.54 14.17
CA GLU A 304 7.94 1.23 14.06
C GLU A 304 7.82 0.37 15.33
N SER A 305 7.66 1.00 16.50
CA SER A 305 7.47 0.33 17.80
C SER A 305 6.07 -0.23 17.98
N ASN A 306 5.12 0.15 17.11
CA ASN A 306 3.75 -0.35 17.14
C ASN A 306 3.58 -1.71 16.44
N PHE A 307 4.64 -2.29 15.89
CA PHE A 307 4.60 -3.65 15.35
C PHE A 307 5.94 -4.36 15.57
N ASP A 308 5.93 -5.31 16.50
CA ASP A 308 7.10 -6.10 16.87
C ASP A 308 7.28 -7.34 15.98
N GLU A 309 8.18 -8.25 16.37
CA GLU A 309 8.39 -9.50 15.65
C GLU A 309 7.17 -10.44 15.73
N VAL A 310 6.94 -11.20 14.67
CA VAL A 310 5.90 -12.23 14.65
C VAL A 310 6.52 -13.56 15.07
N ASN A 311 6.22 -14.01 16.29
CA ASN A 311 6.82 -15.22 16.89
C ASN A 311 6.40 -16.54 16.21
N GLY A 312 5.40 -16.49 15.33
CA GLY A 312 4.88 -17.57 14.52
C GLY A 312 4.65 -17.08 13.09
N SER A 313 3.49 -17.39 12.52
CA SER A 313 3.18 -17.08 11.11
C SER A 313 2.39 -15.79 10.94
N LEU A 314 2.65 -15.08 9.84
CA LEU A 314 1.85 -13.95 9.38
C LEU A 314 1.08 -14.34 8.12
N SER A 315 -0.24 -14.20 8.14
CA SER A 315 -1.11 -14.52 7.01
C SER A 315 -1.90 -13.30 6.57
N LEU A 316 -1.79 -12.93 5.30
CA LEU A 316 -2.58 -11.89 4.64
C LEU A 316 -3.53 -12.58 3.65
N LEU A 317 -4.77 -12.78 4.08
CA LEU A 317 -5.81 -13.47 3.33
C LEU A 317 -6.71 -12.46 2.60
N GLY A 318 -7.30 -12.88 1.49
CA GLY A 318 -8.18 -12.01 0.69
C GLY A 318 -7.45 -10.76 0.18
N ASP A 319 -8.11 -9.61 0.23
CA ASP A 319 -7.53 -8.33 -0.23
C ASP A 319 -6.86 -7.54 0.90
N SER A 320 -6.28 -8.24 1.88
CA SER A 320 -5.66 -7.61 3.05
C SER A 320 -4.48 -6.71 2.68
N LYS A 321 -4.40 -5.56 3.35
CA LYS A 321 -3.31 -4.59 3.22
C LYS A 321 -2.63 -4.42 4.57
N LEU A 322 -1.30 -4.60 4.57
CA LEU A 322 -0.45 -4.32 5.72
C LEU A 322 0.55 -3.22 5.34
N ASP A 323 0.29 -2.01 5.80
CA ASP A 323 1.17 -0.87 5.61
C ASP A 323 2.11 -0.76 6.81
N ILE A 324 3.38 -1.14 6.58
CA ILE A 324 4.49 -1.06 7.53
C ILE A 324 5.51 -0.01 7.07
N SER A 325 5.08 1.02 6.33
CA SER A 325 5.99 2.04 5.82
C SER A 325 6.68 2.86 6.91
N ALA A 326 6.14 2.89 8.13
CA ALA A 326 6.84 3.49 9.27
C ALA A 326 8.02 2.64 9.77
N LYS A 327 8.13 1.37 9.35
CA LYS A 327 9.15 0.44 9.81
C LYS A 327 10.36 0.44 8.86
N THR A 328 11.49 0.93 9.35
CA THR A 328 12.77 0.95 8.62
C THR A 328 13.64 -0.26 8.98
N ASN A 329 13.54 -0.74 10.22
CA ASN A 329 14.17 -1.97 10.68
C ASN A 329 13.48 -3.21 10.10
N THR A 330 14.24 -4.31 9.96
CA THR A 330 13.70 -5.58 9.48
C THR A 330 12.59 -6.09 10.40
N LEU A 331 11.45 -6.46 9.82
CA LEU A 331 10.40 -7.22 10.52
C LEU A 331 10.73 -8.71 10.44
N ASP A 332 10.95 -9.33 11.59
CA ASP A 332 11.18 -10.77 11.70
C ASP A 332 9.88 -11.54 11.84
N ILE A 333 9.73 -12.59 11.03
CA ILE A 333 8.64 -13.57 11.08
C ILE A 333 9.27 -14.95 11.30
N LYS A 334 9.05 -15.54 12.48
CA LYS A 334 9.67 -16.81 12.87
C LYS A 334 9.04 -18.04 12.20
N GLY A 335 7.77 -17.91 11.80
CA GLY A 335 7.01 -18.93 11.08
C GLY A 335 6.96 -18.66 9.58
N ASN A 336 5.80 -18.91 8.98
CA ASN A 336 5.58 -18.71 7.55
C ASN A 336 4.98 -17.33 7.26
N LEU A 337 5.20 -16.83 6.04
CA LEU A 337 4.46 -15.71 5.48
C LEU A 337 3.52 -16.25 4.39
N LEU A 338 2.22 -16.03 4.54
CA LEU A 338 1.22 -16.41 3.54
C LEU A 338 0.56 -15.15 2.98
N GLY A 339 0.57 -14.99 1.65
CA GLY A 339 -0.27 -14.04 0.95
C GLY A 339 -1.31 -14.75 0.09
N GLU A 340 -2.55 -14.25 0.03
CA GLU A 340 -3.57 -14.71 -0.92
C GLU A 340 -4.05 -13.55 -1.81
N ASN A 341 -4.66 -13.87 -2.96
CA ASN A 341 -5.32 -12.93 -3.87
C ASN A 341 -4.50 -11.66 -4.16
N SER A 342 -5.05 -10.49 -3.83
CA SER A 342 -4.44 -9.17 -4.04
C SER A 342 -3.83 -8.60 -2.75
N SER A 343 -3.53 -9.47 -1.77
CA SER A 343 -2.92 -9.06 -0.52
C SER A 343 -1.62 -8.30 -0.77
N LYS A 344 -1.37 -7.27 0.04
CA LYS A 344 -0.26 -6.35 -0.19
C LYS A 344 0.44 -5.94 1.09
N ILE A 345 1.76 -5.80 1.00
CA ILE A 345 2.58 -5.17 2.03
C ILE A 345 3.18 -3.89 1.45
N ILE A 346 3.03 -2.79 2.19
CA ILE A 346 3.68 -1.51 1.87
C ILE A 346 4.87 -1.34 2.79
N PHE A 347 6.05 -1.23 2.22
CA PHE A 347 7.32 -1.05 2.91
C PHE A 347 7.72 0.43 2.93
N SER A 348 8.59 0.79 3.87
CA SER A 348 9.45 1.97 3.69
C SER A 348 10.42 1.70 2.53
N GLU A 349 11.10 2.75 2.05
CA GLU A 349 12.09 2.61 0.98
C GLU A 349 13.20 1.59 1.33
N SER A 350 13.65 1.60 2.60
CA SER A 350 14.73 0.75 3.14
C SER A 350 14.24 -0.43 3.99
N GLY A 351 12.92 -0.56 4.18
CA GLY A 351 12.33 -1.59 5.02
C GLY A 351 12.51 -2.99 4.45
N SER A 352 12.43 -4.00 5.32
CA SER A 352 12.57 -5.39 4.90
C SER A 352 11.82 -6.35 5.84
N ILE A 353 11.50 -7.54 5.32
CA ILE A 353 10.97 -8.66 6.08
C ILE A 353 11.96 -9.83 5.99
N ASN A 354 12.26 -10.44 7.12
CA ASN A 354 12.95 -11.71 7.21
C ASN A 354 11.99 -12.79 7.73
N VAL A 355 11.72 -13.77 6.88
CA VAL A 355 10.92 -14.96 7.19
C VAL A 355 11.87 -16.13 7.45
N GLU A 356 11.80 -16.72 8.64
CA GLU A 356 12.58 -17.93 8.96
C GLU A 356 11.98 -19.18 8.29
N GLY A 357 10.65 -19.25 8.21
CA GLY A 357 9.92 -20.25 7.43
C GLY A 357 9.72 -19.87 5.96
N ALA A 358 8.68 -20.46 5.35
CA ALA A 358 8.39 -20.32 3.93
C ALA A 358 7.47 -19.13 3.64
N LEU A 359 7.74 -18.45 2.52
CA LEU A 359 6.79 -17.56 1.85
C LEU A 359 5.95 -18.38 0.88
N ASN A 360 4.63 -18.35 1.06
CA ASN A 360 3.66 -19.10 0.26
C ASN A 360 2.57 -18.17 -0.31
N GLY A 361 1.91 -18.62 -1.38
CA GLY A 361 0.82 -17.90 -2.04
C GLY A 361 1.30 -16.71 -2.87
N THR A 362 0.50 -15.65 -2.97
CA THR A 362 0.81 -14.46 -3.80
C THR A 362 0.72 -13.19 -2.96
N LEU A 363 1.73 -12.33 -3.10
CA LEU A 363 1.84 -11.07 -2.35
C LEU A 363 2.22 -9.92 -3.28
N GLU A 364 1.54 -8.79 -3.21
CA GLU A 364 1.96 -7.56 -3.86
C GLU A 364 2.89 -6.75 -2.94
N LEU A 365 4.09 -6.47 -3.41
CA LEU A 365 5.04 -5.56 -2.80
C LEU A 365 4.85 -4.15 -3.34
N ARG A 366 4.76 -3.18 -2.43
CA ARG A 366 4.82 -1.74 -2.72
C ARG A 366 5.72 -1.03 -1.72
N THR A 367 6.15 0.18 -2.07
CA THR A 367 6.71 1.15 -1.13
C THR A 367 5.75 2.32 -0.96
N GLU A 368 5.91 3.13 0.09
CA GLU A 368 5.03 4.28 0.36
C GLU A 368 5.08 5.33 -0.75
N GLY A 369 4.00 5.46 -1.51
CA GLY A 369 3.83 6.48 -2.54
C GLY A 369 3.16 7.76 -2.04
N LYS A 370 3.05 8.77 -2.92
CA LYS A 370 2.33 10.03 -2.63
C LYS A 370 0.84 9.81 -2.33
N ASP A 371 0.27 8.70 -2.80
CA ASP A 371 -1.08 8.26 -2.46
C ASP A 371 -1.12 6.77 -2.11
N ALA A 372 -2.25 6.32 -1.52
CA ALA A 372 -2.41 4.95 -1.06
C ALA A 372 -2.47 3.89 -2.20
N GLN A 373 -2.52 4.32 -3.46
CA GLN A 373 -2.71 3.46 -4.64
C GLN A 373 -1.43 3.23 -5.44
N THR A 374 -0.46 4.13 -5.33
CA THR A 374 0.83 4.08 -6.04
C THR A 374 1.95 3.58 -5.15
N SER A 375 2.90 2.84 -5.72
CA SER A 375 4.18 2.60 -5.03
C SER A 375 4.98 3.91 -4.98
N GLY A 376 5.81 4.08 -3.97
CA GLY A 376 6.85 5.11 -3.95
C GLY A 376 8.14 4.64 -4.63
N MET A 377 9.20 5.40 -4.42
CA MET A 377 10.54 5.02 -4.85
C MET A 377 11.00 3.73 -4.14
N ILE A 378 11.92 3.04 -4.79
CA ILE A 378 12.63 1.86 -4.27
C ILE A 378 14.13 2.10 -4.29
N LEU A 379 14.83 1.40 -3.39
CA LEU A 379 16.28 1.30 -3.44
C LEU A 379 16.72 0.22 -4.43
N VAL A 380 17.79 0.47 -5.17
CA VAL A 380 18.44 -0.51 -6.04
C VAL A 380 19.22 -1.51 -5.21
N ASP A 381 19.25 -2.78 -5.63
CA ASP A 381 19.93 -3.88 -4.95
C ASP A 381 19.44 -4.13 -3.51
N HIS A 382 18.24 -3.64 -3.19
CA HIS A 382 17.66 -3.74 -1.87
C HIS A 382 16.83 -5.00 -1.70
N LYS A 383 17.06 -5.67 -0.58
CA LYS A 383 16.40 -6.92 -0.22
C LYS A 383 15.17 -6.62 0.62
N TYR A 384 14.01 -6.59 0.00
CA TYR A 384 12.75 -6.38 0.71
C TYR A 384 12.27 -7.62 1.45
N ILE A 385 12.46 -8.81 0.88
CA ILE A 385 12.00 -10.05 1.50
C ILE A 385 13.09 -11.11 1.43
N SER A 386 13.31 -11.80 2.54
CA SER A 386 14.13 -13.00 2.63
C SER A 386 13.30 -14.11 3.27
N ALA A 387 13.23 -15.29 2.65
CA ALA A 387 12.49 -16.44 3.17
C ALA A 387 13.26 -17.75 2.94
N SER A 388 12.81 -18.84 3.57
CA SER A 388 13.44 -20.15 3.40
C SER A 388 13.43 -20.64 1.94
N ASN A 389 14.39 -21.50 1.58
CA ASN A 389 14.52 -22.04 0.21
C ASN A 389 13.31 -22.87 -0.28
N ASN A 390 12.52 -23.45 0.64
CA ASN A 390 11.30 -24.18 0.28
C ASN A 390 10.10 -23.24 0.01
N SER A 391 10.28 -21.93 0.01
CA SER A 391 9.23 -20.97 -0.35
C SER A 391 8.74 -21.21 -1.78
N THR A 392 7.43 -21.31 -1.94
CA THR A 392 6.77 -21.48 -3.25
C THR A 392 5.97 -20.25 -3.68
N GLY A 393 5.92 -19.21 -2.84
CA GLY A 393 5.11 -18.04 -3.12
C GLY A 393 5.70 -17.11 -4.17
N GLN A 394 4.81 -16.30 -4.74
CA GLN A 394 5.09 -15.30 -5.76
C GLN A 394 4.96 -13.91 -5.15
N VAL A 395 5.95 -13.05 -5.41
CA VAL A 395 5.90 -11.64 -5.00
C VAL A 395 5.74 -10.81 -6.26
N MET A 396 4.54 -10.26 -6.42
CA MET A 396 4.23 -9.29 -7.46
C MET A 396 4.84 -7.95 -7.08
N PHE A 397 5.50 -7.30 -8.01
CA PHE A 397 6.13 -6.01 -7.77
C PHE A 397 5.62 -4.99 -8.78
N LYS A 398 5.20 -3.83 -8.28
CA LYS A 398 4.90 -2.66 -9.10
C LYS A 398 5.88 -1.56 -8.73
N PRO A 399 6.92 -1.32 -9.53
CA PRO A 399 7.88 -0.25 -9.25
C PRO A 399 7.19 1.12 -9.29
N TYR A 400 7.88 2.13 -8.77
CA TYR A 400 7.54 3.51 -9.06
C TYR A 400 7.50 3.74 -10.57
N TRP A 401 6.64 4.64 -11.05
CA TRP A 401 6.33 4.77 -12.47
C TRP A 401 7.56 5.17 -13.32
N ASN A 402 8.50 5.95 -12.78
CA ASN A 402 9.79 6.27 -13.44
C ASN A 402 10.94 5.32 -13.05
N GLN A 403 10.69 4.30 -12.21
CA GLN A 403 11.64 3.24 -11.85
C GLN A 403 11.29 1.90 -12.51
N THR A 404 10.61 1.93 -13.65
CA THR A 404 10.21 0.73 -14.41
C THR A 404 11.39 -0.02 -15.07
N MET A 405 12.62 0.50 -14.92
CA MET A 405 13.87 -0.20 -15.22
C MET A 405 14.33 -1.19 -14.16
N TYR A 406 13.70 -1.16 -13.00
CA TYR A 406 13.99 -2.08 -11.92
C TYR A 406 12.88 -3.12 -11.80
N GLU A 407 13.29 -4.35 -11.50
CA GLU A 407 12.39 -5.46 -11.24
C GLU A 407 12.79 -6.15 -9.94
N LEU A 408 11.86 -6.90 -9.36
CA LEU A 408 12.12 -7.70 -8.18
C LEU A 408 12.53 -9.11 -8.62
N LYS A 409 13.82 -9.46 -8.49
CA LYS A 409 14.33 -10.80 -8.78
C LYS A 409 14.30 -11.66 -7.54
N CYS A 410 13.84 -12.90 -7.69
CA CYS A 410 13.96 -13.93 -6.66
C CYS A 410 15.27 -14.71 -6.86
N GLU A 411 16.23 -14.49 -5.99
CA GLU A 411 17.56 -15.09 -6.02
C GLU A 411 17.73 -16.09 -4.87
N ASN A 412 18.52 -17.16 -5.06
CA ASN A 412 18.89 -18.06 -3.97
C ASN A 412 20.25 -17.63 -3.42
N VAL A 413 20.27 -17.14 -2.18
CA VAL A 413 21.47 -16.63 -1.49
C VAL A 413 21.48 -17.20 -0.06
N ASP A 414 22.59 -17.80 0.36
CA ASP A 414 22.77 -18.36 1.71
C ASP A 414 21.67 -19.34 2.17
N ASN A 415 21.26 -20.24 1.28
CA ASN A 415 20.14 -21.17 1.50
C ASN A 415 18.77 -20.50 1.80
N LYS A 416 18.61 -19.25 1.39
CA LYS A 416 17.33 -18.52 1.40
C LYS A 416 16.98 -18.01 0.01
N LYS A 417 15.67 -17.89 -0.24
CA LYS A 417 15.14 -17.09 -1.36
C LYS A 417 15.08 -15.64 -0.93
N GLN A 418 15.63 -14.75 -1.75
CA GLN A 418 15.67 -13.32 -1.51
C GLN A 418 15.02 -12.62 -2.69
N TRP A 419 14.07 -11.73 -2.40
CA TRP A 419 13.45 -10.85 -3.38
C TRP A 419 14.16 -9.51 -3.34
N ILE A 420 14.98 -9.28 -4.36
CA ILE A 420 15.92 -8.17 -4.42
C ILE A 420 15.62 -7.37 -5.67
N THR A 421 15.58 -6.04 -5.54
CA THR A 421 15.43 -5.16 -6.69
C THR A 421 16.70 -5.17 -7.53
N ARG A 422 16.56 -5.39 -8.82
CA ARG A 422 17.66 -5.45 -9.79
C ARG A 422 17.31 -4.62 -11.01
N VAL A 423 18.33 -4.14 -11.69
CA VAL A 423 18.18 -3.57 -13.03
C VAL A 423 17.71 -4.69 -13.97
N THR A 424 16.68 -4.38 -14.77
CA THR A 424 16.14 -5.27 -15.80
C THR A 424 17.10 -5.41 -16.98
N ASP A 425 16.87 -6.44 -17.80
CA ASP A 425 17.59 -6.64 -19.08
C ASP A 425 17.02 -5.80 -20.23
N LYS A 426 16.09 -4.86 -19.94
CA LYS A 426 15.53 -3.94 -20.94
C LYS A 426 16.64 -3.12 -21.61
N PRO A 427 16.49 -2.76 -22.91
CA PRO A 427 17.42 -1.90 -23.62
C PRO A 427 17.68 -0.61 -22.84
N LYS A 428 18.93 -0.14 -22.84
CA LYS A 428 19.32 1.08 -22.13
C LYS A 428 19.16 2.29 -23.04
N LEU A 429 18.99 3.45 -22.42
CA LEU A 429 19.01 4.74 -23.11
C LEU A 429 20.34 4.89 -23.85
N ASP A 430 20.26 5.12 -25.16
CA ASP A 430 21.40 5.41 -26.00
C ASP A 430 21.28 6.77 -26.70
N LYS A 431 20.07 7.31 -26.85
CA LYS A 431 19.84 8.58 -27.53
C LYS A 431 18.65 9.34 -26.91
N VAL A 432 18.82 10.65 -26.74
CA VAL A 432 17.76 11.59 -26.37
C VAL A 432 17.53 12.53 -27.54
N GLU A 433 16.36 12.47 -28.15
CA GLU A 433 15.92 13.45 -29.15
C GLU A 433 15.12 14.54 -28.45
N ILE A 434 15.44 15.79 -28.74
CA ILE A 434 14.86 16.96 -28.09
C ILE A 434 14.24 17.83 -29.18
N GLU A 435 12.92 17.98 -29.13
CA GLU A 435 12.16 18.76 -30.09
C GLU A 435 11.75 20.11 -29.47
N GLY A 436 12.21 21.20 -30.09
CA GLY A 436 11.93 22.59 -29.70
C GLY A 436 12.65 23.57 -30.64
N GLU A 437 12.46 24.87 -30.43
CA GLU A 437 13.15 25.89 -31.25
C GLU A 437 14.66 26.01 -30.93
N ASN A 438 15.12 25.40 -29.83
CA ASN A 438 16.50 25.41 -29.31
C ASN A 438 17.08 26.83 -29.18
N ARG A 439 16.19 27.80 -28.90
CA ARG A 439 16.52 29.21 -28.69
C ARG A 439 15.51 29.85 -27.75
N ILE A 440 15.95 30.82 -26.95
CA ILE A 440 15.10 31.53 -25.99
C ILE A 440 15.38 33.04 -26.09
N ASP A 441 14.31 33.84 -26.26
CA ASP A 441 14.36 35.30 -26.31
C ASP A 441 14.42 35.90 -24.90
N LEU A 442 15.54 36.55 -24.56
CA LEU A 442 15.76 37.23 -23.27
C LEU A 442 14.92 38.50 -23.08
N SER A 443 14.35 39.08 -24.15
CA SER A 443 13.63 40.35 -24.06
C SER A 443 12.22 40.23 -23.47
N ASN A 444 11.74 39.00 -23.23
CA ASN A 444 10.46 38.70 -22.61
C ASN A 444 10.65 37.61 -21.54
N TYR A 445 9.84 37.61 -20.47
CA TYR A 445 9.78 36.45 -19.56
C TYR A 445 9.28 35.24 -20.35
N ARG A 446 10.11 34.19 -20.49
CA ARG A 446 9.83 33.01 -21.32
C ARG A 446 10.16 31.75 -20.53
N GLU A 447 9.12 30.98 -20.28
CA GLU A 447 9.19 29.54 -20.05
C GLU A 447 9.21 28.89 -21.43
N GLU A 448 10.17 28.00 -21.68
CA GLU A 448 10.24 27.21 -22.91
C GLU A 448 10.15 25.72 -22.57
N VAL A 449 9.30 25.01 -23.32
CA VAL A 449 9.03 23.59 -23.13
C VAL A 449 9.54 22.81 -24.33
N TYR A 450 10.35 21.80 -24.05
CA TYR A 450 10.94 20.91 -25.04
C TYR A 450 10.40 19.50 -24.85
N ASN A 451 10.05 18.83 -25.95
CA ASN A 451 9.61 17.43 -25.88
C ASN A 451 10.83 16.50 -25.98
N LEU A 452 10.87 15.48 -25.12
CA LEU A 452 11.93 14.49 -25.06
C LEU A 452 11.45 13.16 -25.65
N VAL A 453 12.28 12.55 -26.49
CA VAL A 453 12.07 11.20 -27.02
C VAL A 453 13.29 10.35 -26.69
N PHE A 454 13.05 9.25 -25.96
CA PHE A 454 14.10 8.36 -25.46
C PHE A 454 14.22 7.12 -26.33
N LYS A 455 15.42 6.84 -26.84
CA LYS A 455 15.69 5.70 -27.73
C LYS A 455 16.83 4.81 -27.26
N ASP A 456 16.74 3.53 -27.61
CA ASP A 456 17.82 2.56 -27.48
C ASP A 456 18.85 2.67 -28.63
N ILE A 457 19.90 1.85 -28.56
CA ILE A 457 20.99 1.80 -29.56
C ILE A 457 20.52 1.41 -30.98
N ASN A 458 19.31 0.87 -31.12
CA ASN A 458 18.72 0.48 -32.40
C ASN A 458 17.62 1.48 -32.84
N ASP A 459 17.59 2.68 -32.27
CA ASP A 459 16.59 3.73 -32.51
C ASP A 459 15.14 3.36 -32.11
N ASN A 460 14.94 2.32 -31.28
CA ASN A 460 13.60 1.98 -30.77
C ASN A 460 13.25 2.84 -29.55
N LEU A 461 11.96 3.16 -29.36
CA LEU A 461 11.47 3.84 -28.17
C LEU A 461 11.69 3.00 -26.90
N LEU A 462 12.10 3.64 -25.81
CA LEU A 462 12.22 2.97 -24.51
C LEU A 462 10.85 2.67 -23.89
N GLU A 463 10.78 1.54 -23.18
CA GLU A 463 9.60 1.11 -22.41
C GLU A 463 9.59 1.62 -20.96
N TYR A 464 10.44 2.62 -20.68
CA TYR A 464 10.58 3.26 -19.37
C TYR A 464 10.99 4.72 -19.57
N THR A 465 10.76 5.53 -18.56
CA THR A 465 11.24 6.91 -18.54
C THR A 465 12.60 6.97 -17.83
N PRO A 466 13.68 7.43 -18.49
CA PRO A 466 14.97 7.63 -17.85
C PRO A 466 14.91 8.72 -16.76
N ILE A 467 15.80 8.62 -15.78
CA ILE A 467 15.96 9.62 -14.71
C ILE A 467 17.31 10.31 -14.95
N PHE A 468 17.32 11.63 -14.94
CA PHE A 468 18.51 12.42 -15.25
C PHE A 468 18.96 13.25 -14.05
N ASP A 469 20.27 13.31 -13.83
CA ASP A 469 20.88 14.49 -13.22
C ASP A 469 21.13 15.52 -14.33
N TYR A 470 21.06 16.81 -14.02
CA TYR A 470 21.28 17.85 -15.01
C TYR A 470 22.17 18.98 -14.49
N LYS A 471 22.80 19.68 -15.42
CA LYS A 471 23.49 20.95 -15.18
C LYS A 471 23.46 21.79 -16.45
N ILE A 472 23.51 23.11 -16.31
CA ILE A 472 23.58 24.02 -17.46
C ILE A 472 24.89 24.80 -17.41
N LEU A 473 25.62 24.80 -18.53
CA LEU A 473 26.83 25.59 -18.71
C LEU A 473 26.53 26.80 -19.58
N GLY A 474 26.96 27.98 -19.12
CA GLY A 474 26.88 29.24 -19.85
C GLY A 474 27.90 29.35 -20.97
N VAL A 475 27.87 30.48 -21.67
CA VAL A 475 28.75 30.79 -22.82
C VAL A 475 30.25 30.73 -22.46
N ASP A 476 30.59 30.96 -21.19
CA ASP A 476 31.94 30.91 -20.64
C ASP A 476 32.34 29.51 -20.14
N GLY A 477 31.44 28.53 -20.26
CA GLY A 477 31.60 27.16 -19.80
C GLY A 477 31.46 26.99 -18.29
N GLN A 478 31.05 28.02 -17.54
CA GLN A 478 30.74 27.91 -16.11
C GLN A 478 29.30 27.46 -15.90
N GLU A 479 29.02 26.81 -14.78
CA GLU A 479 27.67 26.39 -14.40
C GLU A 479 26.79 27.61 -14.09
N VAL A 480 25.57 27.61 -14.64
CA VAL A 480 24.58 28.67 -14.44
C VAL A 480 23.80 28.39 -13.16
N SER A 481 23.61 29.42 -12.33
CA SER A 481 22.83 29.32 -11.10
C SER A 481 21.34 29.08 -11.39
N GLU A 482 20.66 28.27 -10.58
CA GLU A 482 19.20 28.11 -10.63
C GLU A 482 18.45 29.42 -10.38
N ASP A 483 19.06 30.38 -9.68
CA ASP A 483 18.51 31.73 -9.48
C ASP A 483 18.51 32.57 -10.77
N ASP A 484 19.38 32.23 -11.73
CA ASP A 484 19.48 32.91 -13.02
C ASP A 484 18.65 32.20 -14.11
N MET A 485 18.68 30.87 -14.11
CA MET A 485 17.95 30.02 -15.04
C MET A 485 17.55 28.71 -14.36
N TYR A 486 16.25 28.45 -14.29
CA TYR A 486 15.68 27.23 -13.74
C TYR A 486 15.45 26.19 -14.82
N PHE A 487 15.62 24.93 -14.42
CA PHE A 487 15.52 23.77 -15.30
C PHE A 487 14.78 22.66 -14.58
N GLU A 488 13.84 22.02 -15.28
CA GLU A 488 13.13 20.86 -14.77
C GLU A 488 12.90 19.85 -15.90
N VAL A 489 13.03 18.56 -15.59
CA VAL A 489 12.53 17.49 -16.47
C VAL A 489 11.24 16.97 -15.88
N LEU A 490 10.13 17.19 -16.57
CA LEU A 490 8.84 16.63 -16.23
C LEU A 490 8.72 15.23 -16.81
N GLU A 491 9.18 14.22 -16.05
CA GLU A 491 9.34 12.88 -16.61
C GLU A 491 7.99 12.18 -16.88
N MET A 492 6.87 12.63 -16.29
CA MET A 492 5.53 12.08 -16.62
C MET A 492 5.04 12.54 -17.99
N GLN A 493 5.51 13.70 -18.45
CA GLN A 493 5.13 14.33 -19.70
C GLN A 493 6.17 14.08 -20.81
N ASN A 494 7.34 13.57 -20.43
CA ASN A 494 8.54 13.56 -21.28
C ASN A 494 8.86 14.98 -21.78
N GLU A 495 8.77 15.97 -20.89
CA GLU A 495 9.02 17.37 -21.20
C GLU A 495 10.24 17.86 -20.41
N MET A 496 10.95 18.82 -20.99
CA MET A 496 12.01 19.58 -20.34
C MET A 496 11.61 21.05 -20.36
N ILE A 497 11.61 21.68 -19.20
CA ILE A 497 11.21 23.08 -19.01
C ILE A 497 12.44 23.90 -18.66
N ILE A 498 12.56 25.06 -19.30
CA ILE A 498 13.59 26.05 -19.01
C ILE A 498 12.91 27.38 -18.75
N GLU A 499 13.18 27.94 -17.57
CA GLU A 499 12.71 29.27 -17.19
C GLU A 499 13.90 30.19 -16.97
N ILE A 500 13.84 31.39 -17.55
CA ILE A 500 14.87 32.41 -17.36
C ILE A 500 14.42 33.43 -16.33
N TYR A 501 15.17 33.55 -15.24
CA TYR A 501 14.92 34.52 -14.17
C TYR A 501 15.82 35.76 -14.27
N ASN A 502 17.05 35.61 -14.79
CA ASN A 502 17.95 36.73 -15.02
C ASN A 502 18.01 37.10 -16.52
N PRO A 503 17.32 38.19 -16.94
CA PRO A 503 17.31 38.62 -18.34
C PRO A 503 18.66 39.21 -18.81
N ASN A 504 19.63 39.39 -17.90
CA ASN A 504 20.95 39.92 -18.23
C ASN A 504 22.00 38.82 -18.47
N LEU A 505 21.57 37.57 -18.57
CA LEU A 505 22.45 36.48 -18.98
C LEU A 505 23.10 36.80 -20.34
N PRO A 506 24.40 36.50 -20.54
CA PRO A 506 25.05 36.70 -21.83
C PRO A 506 24.30 36.01 -22.97
N VAL A 507 24.12 36.69 -24.10
CA VAL A 507 23.61 36.04 -25.32
C VAL A 507 24.64 35.04 -25.86
N GLY A 508 24.17 33.93 -26.42
CA GLY A 508 25.01 32.88 -26.99
C GLY A 508 24.55 31.47 -26.65
N ASP A 509 25.44 30.50 -26.89
CA ASP A 509 25.16 29.08 -26.74
C ASP A 509 25.33 28.61 -25.30
N TYR A 510 24.30 27.97 -24.76
CA TYR A 510 24.27 27.33 -23.45
C TYR A 510 24.16 25.82 -23.64
N LYS A 511 24.88 25.06 -22.82
CA LYS A 511 24.91 23.60 -22.88
C LYS A 511 24.14 23.02 -21.70
N ILE A 512 23.06 22.33 -22.00
CA ILE A 512 22.31 21.51 -21.05
C ILE A 512 22.91 20.11 -21.12
N ILE A 513 23.37 19.61 -19.98
CA ILE A 513 23.96 18.28 -19.88
C ILE A 513 23.00 17.42 -19.06
N LEU A 514 22.34 16.47 -19.72
CA LEU A 514 21.51 15.45 -19.11
C LEU A 514 22.37 14.21 -18.86
N THR A 515 22.56 13.83 -17.60
CA THR A 515 23.33 12.63 -17.22
C THR A 515 22.34 11.54 -16.82
N ASP A 516 22.24 10.47 -17.60
CA ASP A 516 21.39 9.33 -17.24
C ASP A 516 21.90 8.69 -15.96
N THR A 517 21.09 8.73 -14.90
CA THR A 517 21.45 8.20 -13.58
C THR A 517 21.69 6.70 -13.58
N LEU A 518 21.15 5.97 -14.58
CA LEU A 518 21.33 4.53 -14.70
C LEU A 518 22.69 4.16 -15.32
N THR A 519 23.08 4.81 -16.42
CA THR A 519 24.29 4.46 -17.18
C THR A 519 25.47 5.41 -16.98
N GLY A 520 25.22 6.60 -16.43
CA GLY A 520 26.17 7.71 -16.37
C GLY A 520 26.45 8.36 -17.73
N LYS A 521 25.70 8.01 -18.79
CA LYS A 521 25.88 8.57 -20.13
C LYS A 521 25.36 10.02 -20.14
N GLU A 522 26.20 10.95 -20.59
CA GLU A 522 25.84 12.35 -20.77
C GLU A 522 25.24 12.59 -22.18
N PHE A 523 24.16 13.35 -22.22
CA PHE A 523 23.50 13.86 -23.43
C PHE A 523 23.55 15.37 -23.40
N ILE A 524 24.15 15.98 -24.42
CA ILE A 524 24.36 17.42 -24.47
C ILE A 524 23.37 18.04 -25.44
N HIS A 525 22.53 18.91 -24.92
CA HIS A 525 21.63 19.76 -25.70
C HIS A 525 22.14 21.19 -25.69
N VAL A 526 22.12 21.86 -26.85
CA VAL A 526 22.55 23.25 -26.96
C VAL A 526 21.32 24.12 -27.21
N ILE A 527 21.10 25.10 -26.34
CA ILE A 527 20.11 26.15 -26.53
C ILE A 527 20.83 27.47 -26.76
N LYS A 528 20.20 28.40 -27.47
CA LYS A 528 20.75 29.73 -27.69
C LYS A 528 19.91 30.83 -27.06
N LEU A 529 20.54 31.63 -26.19
CA LEU A 529 19.93 32.85 -25.67
C LEU A 529 20.19 34.01 -26.62
N TYR A 530 19.17 34.79 -26.95
CA TYR A 530 19.27 35.95 -27.84
C TYR A 530 18.39 37.12 -27.36
N ASN A 531 18.59 38.30 -27.94
CA ASN A 531 17.75 39.48 -27.70
C ASN A 531 17.24 40.06 -29.04
N ASN A 532 16.10 40.77 -29.01
CA ASN A 532 15.43 41.33 -30.21
C ASN A 532 16.23 42.45 -30.95
N GLU A 533 17.46 42.75 -30.54
CA GLU A 533 18.35 43.66 -31.28
C GLU A 533 19.25 42.91 -32.29
N GLU A 534 19.23 41.58 -32.27
CA GLU A 534 20.06 40.71 -33.11
C GLU A 534 19.18 39.74 -33.93
N SER A 535 19.52 39.54 -35.20
CA SER A 535 18.89 38.51 -36.04
C SER A 535 19.52 37.15 -35.76
N VAL A 536 18.72 36.09 -35.72
CA VAL A 536 19.22 34.71 -35.55
C VAL A 536 19.48 34.07 -36.90
N VAL A 537 20.72 33.64 -37.10
CA VAL A 537 21.12 32.80 -38.24
C VAL A 537 21.11 31.35 -37.80
N THR A 538 20.22 30.56 -38.40
CA THR A 538 20.11 29.12 -38.17
C THR A 538 20.82 28.38 -39.30
N PHE A 539 21.79 27.54 -38.99
CA PHE A 539 22.40 26.61 -39.94
C PHE A 539 21.72 25.24 -39.75
N ASP A 540 20.82 24.88 -40.66
CA ASP A 540 20.17 23.55 -40.68
C ASP A 540 21.03 22.57 -41.49
N PHE A 541 21.56 21.55 -40.82
CA PHE A 541 22.49 20.61 -41.44
C PHE A 541 21.77 19.62 -42.37
N ASN A 542 20.44 19.65 -42.42
CA ASN A 542 19.60 18.97 -43.39
C ASN A 542 19.95 17.46 -43.52
N GLY A 543 19.94 16.78 -42.37
CA GLY A 543 20.30 15.37 -42.22
C GLY A 543 21.80 15.10 -42.04
N GLY A 544 22.63 16.13 -41.92
CA GLY A 544 24.01 16.04 -41.43
C GLY A 544 24.14 16.39 -39.94
N HIS A 545 25.36 16.40 -39.44
CA HIS A 545 25.72 16.72 -38.05
C HIS A 545 27.00 17.58 -37.96
N GLN A 546 27.28 18.19 -36.80
CA GLN A 546 28.52 18.95 -36.58
C GLN A 546 29.74 18.02 -36.66
N LYS A 547 30.87 18.55 -37.14
CA LYS A 547 32.12 17.80 -37.31
C LYS A 547 32.58 17.07 -36.05
N ASP A 548 32.48 17.72 -34.90
CA ASP A 548 32.98 17.21 -33.63
C ASP A 548 31.85 16.65 -32.72
N ASN A 549 30.59 16.71 -33.16
CA ASN A 549 29.45 16.20 -32.39
C ASN A 549 28.32 15.71 -33.32
N VAL A 550 28.03 14.41 -33.26
CA VAL A 550 27.04 13.74 -34.11
C VAL A 550 25.59 14.08 -33.76
N ASP A 551 25.34 14.57 -32.54
CA ASP A 551 23.99 14.84 -32.05
C ASP A 551 23.52 16.27 -32.40
N ILE A 552 24.42 17.13 -32.88
CA ILE A 552 24.11 18.51 -33.24
C ILE A 552 23.77 18.57 -34.73
N ASN A 553 22.49 18.72 -35.06
CA ASN A 553 21.95 18.81 -36.42
C ASN A 553 21.62 20.24 -36.88
N LYS A 554 21.75 21.22 -35.98
CA LYS A 554 21.58 22.66 -36.25
C LYS A 554 22.59 23.47 -35.43
N ALA A 555 22.97 24.64 -35.94
CA ALA A 555 23.76 25.62 -35.19
C ALA A 555 23.11 27.01 -35.32
N TYR A 556 23.31 27.88 -34.33
CA TYR A 556 22.66 29.18 -34.28
C TYR A 556 23.64 30.30 -33.94
N PHE A 557 23.55 31.44 -34.62
CA PHE A 557 24.42 32.61 -34.37
C PHE A 557 23.57 33.86 -34.22
N SER A 558 23.90 34.73 -33.26
CA SER A 558 23.24 36.03 -33.13
C SER A 558 24.15 37.05 -33.76
N VAL A 559 23.59 37.86 -34.64
CA VAL A 559 24.33 38.94 -35.26
C VAL A 559 23.50 40.20 -35.29
N GLY A 560 24.18 41.35 -35.12
CA GLY A 560 23.55 42.64 -35.33
C GLY A 560 23.05 42.77 -36.77
N LYS A 561 22.08 43.66 -36.96
CA LYS A 561 21.57 44.02 -38.28
C LYS A 561 22.68 44.35 -39.28
N ASP A 562 22.47 43.95 -40.54
CA ASP A 562 23.34 44.26 -41.68
C ASP A 562 24.78 43.74 -41.51
N THR A 563 24.95 42.68 -40.72
CA THR A 563 26.25 42.06 -40.47
C THR A 563 26.54 40.93 -41.47
N LEU A 564 27.79 40.85 -41.91
CA LEU A 564 28.34 39.69 -42.62
C LEU A 564 28.69 38.61 -41.60
N ILE A 565 28.27 37.37 -41.86
CA ILE A 565 28.59 36.23 -41.00
C ILE A 565 29.81 35.48 -41.51
N ASN A 566 30.61 34.94 -40.58
CA ASN A 566 31.71 34.06 -40.95
C ASN A 566 31.18 32.67 -41.34
N LYS A 567 31.82 32.04 -42.32
CA LYS A 567 31.57 30.64 -42.66
C LYS A 567 31.91 29.75 -41.46
N ILE A 568 31.01 28.84 -41.11
CA ILE A 568 31.24 27.81 -40.08
C ILE A 568 31.97 26.60 -40.67
N ASP A 569 32.52 25.73 -39.80
CA ASP A 569 33.06 24.45 -40.23
C ASP A 569 32.00 23.64 -40.99
N ASP A 570 32.41 23.03 -42.11
CA ASP A 570 31.48 22.27 -42.95
C ASP A 570 30.90 21.09 -42.14
N PRO A 571 29.56 20.89 -42.16
CA PRO A 571 28.94 19.77 -41.47
C PRO A 571 29.35 18.46 -42.12
N ILE A 572 29.07 17.34 -41.45
CA ILE A 572 29.34 16.00 -41.95
C ILE A 572 28.02 15.25 -42.20
N ARG A 573 27.93 14.57 -43.33
CA ARG A 573 26.88 13.58 -43.61
C ARG A 573 27.48 12.37 -44.30
N ASN A 574 27.49 11.24 -43.60
CA ASN A 574 28.12 10.00 -44.08
C ASN A 574 27.56 9.57 -45.46
N GLY A 575 28.46 9.40 -46.43
CA GLY A 575 28.09 9.00 -47.81
C GLY A 575 27.69 10.15 -48.73
N TYR A 576 27.80 11.40 -48.28
CA TYR A 576 27.49 12.60 -49.06
C TYR A 576 28.68 13.57 -49.08
N THR A 577 28.71 14.45 -50.08
CA THR A 577 29.60 15.60 -50.21
C THR A 577 28.80 16.86 -49.92
N PHE A 578 29.34 17.74 -49.07
CA PHE A 578 28.76 19.04 -48.76
C PHE A 578 28.98 20.02 -49.92
N GLU A 579 27.92 20.66 -50.40
CA GLU A 579 27.95 21.54 -51.59
C GLU A 579 27.81 23.02 -51.24
N GLY A 580 27.47 23.37 -50.00
CA GLY A 580 27.27 24.75 -49.57
C GLY A 580 25.96 25.00 -48.82
N TRP A 581 25.76 26.26 -48.48
CA TRP A 581 24.63 26.77 -47.70
C TRP A 581 23.65 27.50 -48.59
N TYR A 582 22.35 27.28 -48.39
CA TYR A 582 21.29 27.85 -49.24
C TYR A 582 20.20 28.48 -48.38
N THR A 583 19.57 29.56 -48.85
CA THR A 583 18.51 30.27 -48.09
C THR A 583 17.13 29.62 -48.20
N ASP A 584 17.00 28.59 -49.04
CA ASP A 584 15.73 27.90 -49.28
C ASP A 584 15.92 26.37 -49.35
N THR A 585 14.87 25.64 -48.97
CA THR A 585 14.86 24.17 -48.93
C THR A 585 14.87 23.50 -50.30
N ASN A 586 14.63 24.24 -51.39
CA ASN A 586 14.79 23.73 -52.75
C ASN A 586 16.24 23.93 -53.28
N PHE A 587 17.12 24.51 -52.47
CA PHE A 587 18.53 24.79 -52.78
C PHE A 587 18.70 25.62 -54.06
N THR A 588 17.88 26.67 -54.22
CA THR A 588 17.89 27.55 -55.39
C THR A 588 18.78 28.78 -55.23
N THR A 589 18.90 29.31 -54.02
CA THR A 589 19.69 30.51 -53.71
C THR A 589 20.81 30.14 -52.74
N GLU A 590 22.05 30.09 -53.25
CA GLU A 590 23.24 29.86 -52.43
C GLU A 590 23.57 31.12 -51.60
N TRP A 591 24.00 30.91 -50.36
CA TRP A 591 24.43 31.98 -49.47
C TRP A 591 25.91 32.31 -49.68
N ASP A 592 26.19 33.56 -50.02
CA ASP A 592 27.54 34.07 -50.22
C ASP A 592 28.05 34.78 -48.96
N PHE A 593 28.92 34.11 -48.20
CA PHE A 593 29.49 34.67 -46.97
C PHE A 593 30.31 35.95 -47.16
N GLU A 594 30.76 36.26 -48.39
CA GLU A 594 31.51 37.49 -48.67
C GLU A 594 30.61 38.69 -48.98
N ASN A 595 29.38 38.45 -49.48
CA ASN A 595 28.52 39.50 -50.05
C ASN A 595 27.13 39.59 -49.43
N ASP A 596 26.61 38.51 -48.84
CA ASP A 596 25.28 38.48 -48.23
C ASP A 596 25.33 38.89 -46.76
N SER A 597 24.48 39.86 -46.40
CA SER A 597 24.27 40.31 -45.02
C SER A 597 22.93 39.86 -44.47
N VAL A 598 22.86 39.69 -43.15
CA VAL A 598 21.61 39.36 -42.44
C VAL A 598 20.76 40.63 -42.29
N LYS A 599 19.60 40.65 -42.96
CA LYS A 599 18.73 41.84 -43.10
C LYS A 599 17.54 41.76 -42.15
N GLU A 600 17.69 42.27 -40.93
CA GLU A 600 16.69 42.44 -39.84
C GLU A 600 15.81 41.26 -39.40
N ASP A 601 15.65 40.21 -40.19
CA ASP A 601 14.86 39.03 -39.85
C ASP A 601 15.76 37.81 -39.59
N ASP A 602 15.23 36.84 -38.84
CA ASP A 602 15.84 35.52 -38.71
C ASP A 602 16.00 34.86 -40.09
N ILE A 603 17.15 34.23 -40.32
CA ILE A 603 17.44 33.51 -41.56
C ILE A 603 17.83 32.07 -41.25
N THR A 604 17.32 31.12 -42.04
CA THR A 604 17.78 29.73 -42.01
C THR A 604 18.57 29.40 -43.27
N LEU A 605 19.79 28.91 -43.09
CA LEU A 605 20.68 28.41 -44.12
C LEU A 605 20.66 26.88 -44.10
N TYR A 606 20.26 26.26 -45.21
CA TYR A 606 20.13 24.83 -45.37
C TYR A 606 21.35 24.23 -46.06
N ALA A 607 21.93 23.19 -45.47
CA ALA A 607 23.02 22.44 -46.06
C ALA A 607 22.56 21.65 -47.29
N LYS A 608 23.26 21.81 -48.41
CA LYS A 608 23.05 21.01 -49.62
C LYS A 608 24.05 19.85 -49.69
N TRP A 609 23.55 18.69 -50.09
CA TRP A 609 24.31 17.45 -50.11
C TRP A 609 24.22 16.74 -51.47
N THR A 610 25.36 16.30 -52.01
CA THR A 610 25.42 15.39 -53.17
C THR A 610 25.80 13.99 -52.70
N LYS A 611 25.04 12.95 -53.09
CA LYS A 611 25.42 11.56 -52.80
C LYS A 611 26.77 11.22 -53.46
N ASN A 612 27.68 10.61 -52.71
CA ASN A 612 28.96 10.14 -53.22
C ASN A 612 28.77 8.98 -54.21
N SER A 613 29.60 8.93 -55.25
CA SER A 613 29.65 7.82 -56.22
C SER A 613 30.81 6.89 -55.89
N TYR A 614 30.57 5.58 -55.88
CA TYR A 614 31.56 4.56 -55.55
C TYR A 614 31.74 3.61 -56.72
N ASP A 615 33.01 3.31 -57.03
CA ASP A 615 33.36 2.29 -58.01
C ASP A 615 33.46 0.92 -57.33
N VAL A 616 32.71 -0.04 -57.86
CA VAL A 616 32.70 -1.43 -57.44
C VAL A 616 33.52 -2.24 -58.42
N VAL A 617 34.61 -2.82 -57.92
CA VAL A 617 35.50 -3.70 -58.67
C VAL A 617 35.24 -5.14 -58.26
N PHE A 618 35.11 -6.03 -59.24
CA PHE A 618 34.90 -7.46 -59.01
C PHE A 618 36.20 -8.23 -59.16
N ASN A 619 36.65 -8.88 -58.09
CA ASN A 619 37.78 -9.80 -58.16
C ASN A 619 37.29 -11.20 -58.55
N SER A 620 37.62 -11.64 -59.77
CA SER A 620 37.22 -12.94 -60.32
C SER A 620 38.05 -14.13 -59.80
N GLN A 621 39.06 -13.92 -58.95
CA GLN A 621 39.90 -14.97 -58.34
C GLN A 621 40.44 -16.00 -59.34
N GLY A 622 40.91 -15.52 -60.50
CA GLY A 622 41.47 -16.34 -61.57
C GLY A 622 40.46 -16.79 -62.63
N GLY A 623 39.23 -16.28 -62.62
CA GLY A 623 38.28 -16.36 -63.74
C GLY A 623 38.40 -15.17 -64.72
N SER A 624 37.59 -15.18 -65.77
CA SER A 624 37.52 -14.09 -66.77
C SER A 624 37.22 -12.73 -66.14
N GLU A 625 37.63 -11.65 -66.81
CA GLU A 625 37.40 -10.27 -66.37
C GLU A 625 35.90 -9.99 -66.20
N VAL A 626 35.55 -9.34 -65.08
CA VAL A 626 34.19 -8.86 -64.78
C VAL A 626 34.23 -7.34 -64.71
N LYS A 627 33.49 -6.69 -65.62
CA LYS A 627 33.46 -5.22 -65.69
C LYS A 627 32.91 -4.64 -64.38
N GLY A 628 33.64 -3.68 -63.82
CA GLY A 628 33.22 -2.92 -62.65
C GLY A 628 31.94 -2.12 -62.89
N GLN A 629 31.28 -1.74 -61.81
CA GLN A 629 30.07 -0.91 -61.81
C GLN A 629 30.28 0.33 -60.95
N SER A 630 29.51 1.39 -61.17
CA SER A 630 29.46 2.54 -60.28
C SER A 630 28.06 2.67 -59.71
N ALA A 631 27.94 2.98 -58.42
CA ALA A 631 26.67 3.24 -57.74
C ALA A 631 26.83 4.40 -56.77
N LYS A 632 25.74 5.15 -56.56
CA LYS A 632 25.72 6.16 -55.51
C LYS A 632 25.56 5.51 -54.14
N PHE A 633 25.90 6.25 -53.09
CA PHE A 633 25.69 5.82 -51.71
C PHE A 633 24.25 5.31 -51.49
N ASP A 634 24.15 4.13 -50.86
CA ASP A 634 22.90 3.42 -50.54
C ASP A 634 22.08 2.95 -51.76
N GLU A 635 22.67 2.87 -52.95
CA GLU A 635 22.04 2.29 -54.15
C GLU A 635 22.50 0.85 -54.40
N LYS A 636 21.59 0.02 -54.92
CA LYS A 636 21.90 -1.36 -55.33
C LYS A 636 22.64 -1.38 -56.67
N ILE A 637 23.76 -2.09 -56.73
CA ILE A 637 24.39 -2.48 -58.01
C ILE A 637 23.61 -3.61 -58.70
N LYS A 638 23.80 -3.77 -60.01
CA LYS A 638 23.22 -4.89 -60.76
C LYS A 638 24.06 -6.14 -60.56
N LYS A 639 23.45 -7.33 -60.68
CA LYS A 639 24.21 -8.60 -60.66
C LYS A 639 25.26 -8.56 -61.80
N PRO A 640 26.56 -8.74 -61.51
CA PRO A 640 27.59 -8.77 -62.55
C PRO A 640 27.47 -10.04 -63.41
N GLN A 641 28.10 -10.03 -64.59
CA GLN A 641 28.25 -11.24 -65.39
C GLN A 641 29.10 -12.28 -64.65
N GLU A 642 28.73 -13.56 -64.76
CA GLU A 642 29.46 -14.64 -64.12
C GLU A 642 30.83 -14.86 -64.80
N PRO A 643 31.95 -14.86 -64.05
CA PRO A 643 33.26 -15.15 -64.61
C PRO A 643 33.41 -16.62 -64.96
N THR A 644 34.09 -16.93 -66.06
CA THR A 644 34.41 -18.30 -66.48
C THR A 644 35.87 -18.63 -66.19
N LYS A 645 36.17 -19.85 -65.74
CA LYS A 645 37.53 -20.36 -65.53
C LYS A 645 37.77 -21.55 -66.44
N ALA A 646 38.91 -21.55 -67.16
CA ALA A 646 39.28 -22.60 -68.11
C ALA A 646 39.73 -23.89 -67.44
#